data_AF-A0A812WET8-F1
#
_entry.id   AF-A0A812WET8-F1
#
_cell.length_a   1.000
_cell.length_b   1.000
_cell.length_c   1.000
_cell.angle_alpha   90.00
_cell.angle_beta   90.00
_cell.angle_gamma   90.00
#
_symmetry.space_group_name_H-M   'P 1'
#
loop_
_entity.id
_entity.type
_entity.pdbx_description
1 polymer ?
#
loop_
_entity_poly.entity_id
_entity_poly.type
_entity_poly.pdbx_seq_one_letter_code
_entity_poly.pdbx_strand_id
1 'polypeptide(L)'
;NNLPDLRSTAEDLSKFELDEKLLSPLIKQQTVQGVPVNFLHIVAGRDAFPGITDRTLFYNTDSELEKILKQCQQVFAKQAELLKSAGVGEIFVALPQPPRHPRFVKFSLDPTTEEWSESELSRDLWPSFTGLLELRSLQRLYTLQRIHKEVRPTSHIYLATPPMISGKASTSELLMRALFLSVSKESFGQSLTDSLDLALEEVEHAMLDPRVAKLGPSVISRIFVHFVGELDMELGELEQRFTDTISSHVGLRGSDIIKLCVDEIEVKVHRKAGSAIETLRLSLSSLGGGFLKPKMLREFPDPVTGFPLRWEAAKEGAALSPLEHPHVADRAALSRYQAKRVAARRAGSTYAFDLPGMLQMALTMKWITSTGSSVSSPREGRQGGGARKRSPSPRGRGSMTVPSKIPEGVPKNPLTAVELVMDWSKMELIETERPEGSNDVGMLAWKLTMKTPEYPEGRVVILIANDVTFQAGSFGVREDRPEITPTCDSIYIPNRQASEHPEVPQDQFFQKASEHARKLGLPRVYVSCNSGARVGLVEELKPLYKIQWWDPSDCGKGFEYLYLTKDDYEKLPAGTVEARKVSEGGEERYILDAIIGEGLKSTEGGIGVENLQGSGLIAGETSRAYQETFTLSYITGRSVGIGAYLNLGNRLGQRNIQMVSSPMILTGFSALNKLLGKNVYSSQDQLGGPQIMVPNGVTHQVVRDDQEGMSAILDWLSYVPKDVSCLPPVCQPSGSDPWDRDVEFEPSLLPYDPRDFLRGVIDHDGSRKRGFFDAGSWTEYLEGWGRTVIVGRARLGGMPMGVIAVETRSVERLVPADPSNPASCEVKEVNGGKVWFPDSAFKTAQALKDFNRGENLPVIIFANWRGFSGGTRDMYNEILKFGAMIVDALVEYEHPIFIYIPKHGELRGGAWVVIDPAINPDKMEMYADVDARGGILEPPGIVEVKYRAPQQLEAMHRIDAKLKELDAKLEGSQGAQKAEVEKDIKAREKQLLPLYTSVATTFADLHDRAGRMKAKNVVRDSVCWKDSRRYFFWRVKRRVLQDHMIK
;
A
#
# COMPACT_ATOMS: atom_id res chain seq x y z
N ASN A 1 18.27 -24.23 -50.63
CA ASN A 1 19.63 -23.85 -51.08
C ASN A 1 19.89 -24.01 -52.59
N ASN A 2 18.88 -24.08 -53.46
CA ASN A 2 19.06 -23.93 -54.93
C ASN A 2 17.79 -23.30 -55.54
N LEU A 3 17.50 -22.05 -55.18
CA LEU A 3 16.52 -21.22 -55.90
C LEU A 3 17.32 -20.16 -56.68
N PRO A 4 16.97 -19.84 -57.93
CA PRO A 4 17.65 -18.79 -58.68
C PRO A 4 17.48 -17.46 -57.94
N ASP A 5 18.58 -16.72 -57.78
CA ASP A 5 18.62 -15.41 -57.13
C ASP A 5 17.97 -14.39 -58.09
N LEU A 6 16.63 -14.39 -58.15
CA LEU A 6 15.83 -13.55 -59.04
C LEU A 6 15.82 -12.11 -58.50
N ARG A 7 16.75 -11.28 -58.98
CA ARG A 7 16.86 -9.86 -58.62
C ARG A 7 16.29 -8.99 -59.74
N SER A 8 15.34 -8.13 -59.43
CA SER A 8 14.96 -6.99 -60.29
C SER A 8 15.51 -5.69 -59.68
N THR A 9 16.04 -4.81 -60.52
CA THR A 9 16.61 -3.52 -60.12
C THR A 9 15.80 -2.40 -60.76
N ALA A 10 15.23 -1.51 -59.95
CA ALA A 10 14.56 -0.29 -60.39
C ALA A 10 15.16 0.91 -59.63
N GLU A 11 15.30 2.05 -60.32
CA GLU A 11 15.83 3.29 -59.74
C GLU A 11 14.86 3.96 -58.74
N ASP A 12 13.58 3.63 -58.80
CA ASP A 12 12.52 4.16 -57.94
C ASP A 12 11.42 3.10 -57.77
N LEU A 13 10.86 2.99 -56.57
CA LEU A 13 9.78 2.05 -56.24
C LEU A 13 8.53 2.27 -57.12
N SER A 14 8.31 3.51 -57.58
CA SER A 14 7.19 3.88 -58.46
C SER A 14 7.28 3.28 -59.88
N LYS A 15 8.49 2.87 -60.29
CA LYS A 15 8.84 2.28 -61.59
C LYS A 15 9.08 0.76 -61.50
N PHE A 16 8.83 0.16 -60.34
CA PHE A 16 9.02 -1.27 -60.11
C PHE A 16 7.91 -2.09 -60.78
N GLU A 17 8.29 -3.07 -61.60
CA GLU A 17 7.38 -4.02 -62.23
C GLU A 17 7.81 -5.46 -61.91
N LEU A 18 6.88 -6.26 -61.39
CA LEU A 18 6.98 -7.72 -61.29
C LEU A 18 6.90 -8.36 -62.69
N ASP A 19 7.93 -9.11 -63.08
CA ASP A 19 7.99 -9.90 -64.32
C ASP A 19 7.33 -11.29 -64.12
N GLU A 20 6.67 -11.84 -65.14
CA GLU A 20 6.18 -13.23 -65.17
C GLU A 20 7.28 -14.25 -64.82
N LYS A 21 8.54 -13.98 -65.19
CA LYS A 21 9.68 -14.84 -64.85
C LYS A 21 9.93 -14.92 -63.34
N LEU A 22 9.68 -13.84 -62.59
CA LEU A 22 9.87 -13.77 -61.13
C LEU A 22 8.83 -14.62 -60.38
N LEU A 23 7.61 -14.70 -60.90
CA LEU A 23 6.50 -15.45 -60.31
C LEU A 23 6.39 -16.90 -60.82
N SER A 24 7.14 -17.25 -61.87
CA SER A 24 7.19 -18.59 -62.46
C SER A 24 7.49 -19.77 -61.51
N PRO A 25 8.23 -19.61 -60.38
CA PRO A 25 8.45 -20.69 -59.42
C PRO A 25 7.24 -21.00 -58.51
N LEU A 26 6.22 -20.12 -58.48
CA LEU A 26 5.05 -20.31 -57.63
C LEU A 26 4.16 -21.41 -58.21
N ILE A 27 3.68 -22.30 -57.35
CA ILE A 27 2.80 -23.39 -57.74
C ILE A 27 1.50 -22.78 -58.29
N LYS A 28 1.17 -23.05 -59.56
CA LYS A 28 -0.13 -22.71 -60.19
C LYS A 28 -1.29 -23.54 -59.64
N GLN A 29 -1.25 -23.95 -58.38
CA GLN A 29 -2.43 -24.52 -57.72
C GLN A 29 -3.31 -23.33 -57.36
N GLN A 30 -4.33 -23.12 -58.19
CA GLN A 30 -5.46 -22.27 -57.84
C GLN A 30 -6.01 -22.78 -56.51
N THR A 31 -5.91 -21.90 -55.52
CA THR A 31 -6.74 -21.84 -54.31
C THR A 31 -7.17 -23.18 -53.69
N VAL A 32 -6.63 -23.51 -52.51
CA VAL A 32 -7.24 -24.57 -51.68
C VAL A 32 -8.55 -23.99 -51.12
N GLN A 33 -9.70 -24.53 -51.57
CA GLN A 33 -11.04 -24.06 -51.15
C GLN A 33 -11.32 -22.57 -51.43
N GLY A 34 -10.79 -22.00 -52.52
CA GLY A 34 -11.03 -20.59 -52.87
C GLY A 34 -10.12 -19.57 -52.18
N VAL A 35 -9.15 -20.00 -51.35
CA VAL A 35 -8.19 -19.12 -50.67
C VAL A 35 -6.81 -19.15 -51.34
N PRO A 36 -6.21 -18.01 -51.72
CA PRO A 36 -4.86 -17.96 -52.28
C PRO A 36 -3.81 -18.43 -51.25
N VAL A 37 -2.89 -19.30 -51.68
CA VAL A 37 -1.96 -20.02 -50.80
C VAL A 37 -0.49 -19.57 -50.90
N ASN A 38 -0.15 -18.73 -51.88
CA ASN A 38 1.24 -18.33 -52.12
C ASN A 38 1.60 -17.05 -51.33
N PHE A 39 2.84 -17.02 -50.82
CA PHE A 39 3.45 -15.88 -50.11
C PHE A 39 4.55 -15.25 -50.96
N LEU A 40 4.60 -13.92 -51.06
CA LEU A 40 5.65 -13.20 -51.79
C LEU A 40 6.50 -12.37 -50.81
N HIS A 41 7.83 -12.55 -50.83
CA HIS A 41 8.76 -11.77 -50.01
C HIS A 41 9.58 -10.83 -50.90
N ILE A 42 9.51 -9.53 -50.64
CA ILE A 42 10.22 -8.46 -51.35
C ILE A 42 11.21 -7.83 -50.38
N VAL A 43 12.50 -7.81 -50.74
CA VAL A 43 13.55 -7.14 -49.96
C VAL A 43 14.01 -5.92 -50.73
N ALA A 44 13.74 -4.73 -50.21
CA ALA A 44 14.17 -3.49 -50.84
C ALA A 44 15.67 -3.25 -50.57
N GLY A 45 16.42 -2.94 -51.64
CA GLY A 45 17.82 -2.52 -51.54
C GLY A 45 17.95 -1.10 -50.98
N ARG A 46 19.16 -0.74 -50.56
CA ARG A 46 19.48 0.60 -49.99
C ARG A 46 19.23 1.75 -50.98
N ASP A 47 19.27 1.47 -52.27
CA ASP A 47 19.19 2.46 -53.36
C ASP A 47 17.76 2.68 -53.90
N ALA A 48 16.76 1.99 -53.33
CA ALA A 48 15.38 2.03 -53.82
C ALA A 48 14.62 3.36 -53.54
N PHE A 49 15.25 4.32 -52.84
CA PHE A 49 14.63 5.59 -52.44
C PHE A 49 15.57 6.80 -52.67
N PRO A 50 15.66 7.33 -53.89
CA PRO A 50 16.68 8.33 -54.28
C PRO A 50 16.53 9.72 -53.61
N GLY A 51 15.40 10.01 -52.97
CA GLY A 51 15.04 11.35 -52.48
C GLY A 51 15.35 11.64 -51.00
N ILE A 52 15.90 10.69 -50.24
CA ILE A 52 16.17 10.84 -48.80
C ILE A 52 17.63 11.23 -48.58
N THR A 53 17.88 12.52 -48.29
CA THR A 53 19.24 13.10 -48.21
C THR A 53 19.90 12.97 -46.84
N ASP A 54 19.13 12.94 -45.73
CA ASP A 54 19.67 12.70 -44.39
C ASP A 54 19.58 11.23 -44.00
N ARG A 55 20.75 10.58 -44.03
CA ARG A 55 20.93 9.14 -43.86
C ARG A 55 20.84 8.68 -42.39
N THR A 56 20.63 9.61 -41.46
CA THR A 56 20.35 9.32 -40.04
C THR A 56 18.85 9.37 -39.70
N LEU A 57 18.03 9.82 -40.65
CA LEU A 57 16.58 10.05 -40.51
C LEU A 57 15.73 9.01 -41.28
N PHE A 58 16.25 7.82 -41.59
CA PHE A 58 15.43 6.75 -42.19
C PHE A 58 14.25 6.39 -41.28
N TYR A 59 13.01 6.71 -41.69
CA TYR A 59 11.73 6.31 -41.09
C TYR A 59 11.49 6.73 -39.63
N ASN A 60 11.89 7.93 -39.24
CA ASN A 60 11.62 8.42 -37.87
C ASN A 60 10.20 8.96 -37.67
N THR A 61 9.41 9.19 -38.74
CA THR A 61 8.01 9.61 -38.62
C THR A 61 7.07 8.69 -39.40
N ASP A 62 5.94 8.31 -38.81
CA ASP A 62 4.94 7.43 -39.43
C ASP A 62 4.37 8.03 -40.74
N SER A 63 4.41 9.36 -40.91
CA SER A 63 3.97 10.06 -42.12
C SER A 63 4.78 9.70 -43.37
N GLU A 64 6.09 9.48 -43.24
CA GLU A 64 6.93 9.08 -44.38
C GLU A 64 6.74 7.61 -44.73
N LEU A 65 6.56 6.76 -43.72
CA LEU A 65 6.20 5.36 -43.92
C LEU A 65 4.86 5.24 -44.65
N GLU A 66 3.83 5.99 -44.24
CA GLU A 66 2.51 6.00 -44.90
C GLU A 66 2.57 6.36 -46.38
N LYS A 67 3.46 7.29 -46.78
CA LYS A 67 3.67 7.62 -48.19
C LYS A 67 4.19 6.42 -48.98
N ILE A 68 5.13 5.69 -48.40
CA ILE A 68 5.71 4.48 -49.01
C ILE A 68 4.70 3.33 -49.02
N LEU A 69 3.89 3.17 -47.96
CA LEU A 69 2.79 2.19 -47.94
C LEU A 69 1.81 2.44 -49.09
N LYS A 70 1.43 3.70 -49.32
CA LYS A 70 0.57 4.09 -50.46
C LYS A 70 1.24 3.81 -51.81
N GLN A 71 2.54 4.06 -51.93
CA GLN A 71 3.29 3.72 -53.15
C GLN A 71 3.32 2.20 -53.40
N CYS A 72 3.59 1.38 -52.37
CA CYS A 72 3.52 -0.08 -52.46
C CYS A 72 2.13 -0.55 -52.89
N GLN A 73 1.07 -0.01 -52.29
CA GLN A 73 -0.32 -0.34 -52.68
C GLN A 73 -0.61 0.01 -54.13
N GLN A 74 -0.14 1.16 -54.63
CA GLN A 74 -0.30 1.54 -56.03
C GLN A 74 0.43 0.58 -56.97
N VAL A 75 1.62 0.10 -56.60
CA VAL A 75 2.38 -0.89 -57.38
C VAL A 75 1.62 -2.22 -57.43
N PHE A 76 1.11 -2.71 -56.30
CA PHE A 76 0.33 -3.94 -56.26
C PHE A 76 -1.00 -3.83 -57.00
N ALA A 77 -1.67 -2.67 -56.94
CA ALA A 77 -2.89 -2.40 -57.69
C ALA A 77 -2.65 -2.41 -59.22
N LYS A 78 -1.54 -1.81 -59.69
CA LYS A 78 -1.15 -1.84 -61.11
C LYS A 78 -0.92 -3.27 -61.63
N GLN A 79 -0.48 -4.18 -60.77
CA GLN A 79 -0.11 -5.56 -61.15
C GLN A 79 -1.04 -6.61 -60.54
N ALA A 80 -2.27 -6.21 -60.20
CA ALA A 80 -3.23 -7.05 -59.50
C ALA A 80 -3.62 -8.32 -60.27
N GLU A 81 -3.81 -8.25 -61.59
CA GLU A 81 -4.17 -9.40 -62.42
C GLU A 81 -3.08 -10.48 -62.39
N LEU A 82 -1.81 -10.06 -62.47
CA LEU A 82 -0.65 -10.94 -62.42
C LEU A 82 -0.55 -11.65 -61.05
N LEU A 83 -0.67 -10.89 -59.96
CA LEU A 83 -0.62 -11.41 -58.59
C LEU A 83 -1.79 -12.36 -58.27
N LYS A 84 -3.00 -12.07 -58.77
CA LYS A 84 -4.18 -12.94 -58.65
C LYS A 84 -4.00 -14.24 -59.42
N SER A 85 -3.50 -14.19 -60.66
CA SER A 85 -3.25 -15.38 -61.47
C SER A 85 -2.16 -16.29 -60.87
N ALA A 86 -1.20 -15.70 -60.15
CA ALA A 86 -0.17 -16.40 -59.38
C ALA A 86 -0.66 -16.91 -58.00
N GLY A 87 -1.90 -16.62 -57.60
CA GLY A 87 -2.49 -17.08 -56.34
C GLY A 87 -1.82 -16.50 -55.08
N VAL A 88 -1.28 -15.28 -55.16
CA VAL A 88 -0.57 -14.62 -54.04
C VAL A 88 -1.56 -13.99 -53.07
N GLY A 89 -1.60 -14.50 -51.83
CA GLY A 89 -2.51 -14.01 -50.79
C GLY A 89 -1.89 -12.97 -49.85
N GLU A 90 -0.61 -13.12 -49.53
CA GLU A 90 0.12 -12.22 -48.64
C GLU A 90 1.46 -11.79 -49.26
N ILE A 91 1.80 -10.50 -49.13
CA ILE A 91 3.04 -9.90 -49.62
C ILE A 91 3.79 -9.28 -48.44
N PHE A 92 5.04 -9.66 -48.25
CA PHE A 92 5.92 -9.13 -47.20
C PHE A 92 7.00 -8.25 -47.82
N VAL A 93 7.14 -7.03 -47.32
CA VAL A 93 8.14 -6.06 -47.78
C VAL A 93 9.11 -5.73 -46.65
N ALA A 94 10.40 -5.98 -46.84
CA ALA A 94 11.46 -5.61 -45.92
C ALA A 94 12.15 -4.33 -46.39
N LEU A 95 12.08 -3.28 -45.57
CA LEU A 95 12.62 -1.94 -45.84
C LEU A 95 13.92 -1.71 -45.04
N PRO A 96 15.03 -1.33 -45.67
CA PRO A 96 16.31 -1.14 -44.99
C PRO A 96 16.33 0.15 -44.15
N GLN A 97 16.77 0.07 -42.89
CA GLN A 97 16.84 1.22 -41.97
C GLN A 97 18.19 1.29 -41.21
N PRO A 98 19.35 1.48 -41.85
CA PRO A 98 20.62 1.57 -41.12
C PRO A 98 20.69 2.86 -40.26
N PRO A 99 21.18 2.82 -39.00
CA PRO A 99 21.82 1.71 -38.29
C PRO A 99 20.85 0.79 -37.49
N ARG A 100 19.53 1.00 -37.60
CA ARG A 100 18.48 0.23 -36.92
C ARG A 100 18.14 -1.08 -37.68
N HIS A 101 17.29 -1.91 -37.09
CA HIS A 101 16.77 -3.10 -37.75
C HIS A 101 15.86 -2.74 -38.93
N PRO A 102 15.81 -3.57 -40.00
CA PRO A 102 14.88 -3.35 -41.11
C PRO A 102 13.42 -3.27 -40.62
N ARG A 103 12.62 -2.42 -41.26
CA ARG A 103 11.16 -2.39 -41.03
C ARG A 103 10.50 -3.44 -41.90
N PHE A 104 9.58 -4.19 -41.32
CA PHE A 104 8.82 -5.22 -42.04
C PHE A 104 7.39 -4.77 -42.21
N VAL A 105 6.83 -4.93 -43.39
CA VAL A 105 5.44 -4.57 -43.69
C VAL A 105 4.77 -5.77 -44.36
N LYS A 106 3.53 -6.05 -43.97
CA LYS A 106 2.71 -7.10 -44.57
C LYS A 106 1.50 -6.50 -45.25
N PHE A 107 1.27 -6.89 -46.49
CA PHE A 107 0.04 -6.64 -47.22
C PHE A 107 -0.73 -7.93 -47.37
N SER A 108 -2.01 -7.91 -47.03
CA SER A 108 -2.91 -9.06 -47.15
C SER A 108 -4.00 -8.73 -48.16
N LEU A 109 -4.36 -9.70 -49.01
CA LEU A 109 -5.47 -9.56 -49.93
C LEU A 109 -6.78 -9.53 -49.12
N ASP A 110 -7.54 -8.43 -49.22
CA ASP A 110 -8.87 -8.35 -48.65
C ASP A 110 -9.86 -9.07 -49.59
N PRO A 111 -10.57 -10.11 -49.13
CA PRO A 111 -11.50 -10.87 -49.95
C PRO A 111 -12.73 -10.06 -50.40
N THR A 112 -13.01 -8.91 -49.78
CA THR A 112 -14.18 -8.07 -50.12
C THR A 112 -13.86 -6.98 -51.13
N THR A 113 -12.72 -6.32 -50.98
CA THR A 113 -12.28 -5.24 -51.88
C THR A 113 -11.39 -5.74 -53.02
N GLU A 114 -10.90 -6.98 -52.93
CA GLU A 114 -9.90 -7.59 -53.82
C GLU A 114 -8.61 -6.76 -53.98
N GLU A 115 -8.30 -5.93 -52.99
CA GLU A 115 -7.10 -5.10 -52.92
C GLU A 115 -6.15 -5.59 -51.81
N TRP A 116 -4.84 -5.39 -52.01
CA TRP A 116 -3.83 -5.69 -50.98
C TRP A 116 -3.71 -4.52 -50.01
N SER A 117 -4.31 -4.67 -48.83
CA SER A 117 -4.25 -3.68 -47.75
C SER A 117 -3.15 -4.01 -46.75
N GLU A 118 -2.54 -2.98 -46.16
CA GLU A 118 -1.50 -3.17 -45.14
C GLU A 118 -2.11 -3.62 -43.82
N SER A 119 -1.49 -4.62 -43.19
CA SER A 119 -1.89 -5.08 -41.87
C SER A 119 -1.03 -4.44 -40.78
N GLU A 120 -1.55 -3.35 -40.23
CA GLU A 120 -0.92 -2.56 -39.15
C GLU A 120 -0.49 -3.42 -37.95
N LEU A 121 -1.21 -4.51 -37.66
CA LEU A 121 -0.95 -5.44 -36.55
C LEU A 121 0.36 -6.21 -36.69
N SER A 122 0.79 -6.44 -37.93
CA SER A 122 1.98 -7.21 -38.28
C SER A 122 3.16 -6.35 -38.74
N ARG A 123 3.02 -5.03 -38.64
CA ARG A 123 4.08 -4.09 -38.96
C ARG A 123 5.27 -4.28 -38.01
N ASP A 124 6.46 -4.19 -38.55
CA ASP A 124 7.76 -4.43 -37.91
C ASP A 124 7.95 -5.85 -37.32
N LEU A 125 7.07 -6.79 -37.64
CA LEU A 125 7.19 -8.21 -37.29
C LEU A 125 7.75 -9.03 -38.45
N TRP A 126 8.57 -10.03 -38.11
CA TRP A 126 8.92 -11.06 -39.06
C TRP A 126 7.66 -11.86 -39.46
N PRO A 127 7.57 -12.33 -40.72
CA PRO A 127 6.41 -13.08 -41.22
C PRO A 127 6.00 -14.25 -40.30
N SER A 128 6.98 -15.00 -39.80
CA SER A 128 6.78 -16.13 -38.88
C SER A 128 6.36 -15.73 -37.46
N PHE A 129 6.65 -14.51 -37.02
CA PHE A 129 6.39 -14.07 -35.64
C PHE A 129 4.90 -13.85 -35.38
N THR A 130 4.12 -13.53 -36.42
CA THR A 130 2.66 -13.34 -36.30
C THR A 130 1.95 -14.58 -35.75
N GLY A 131 2.41 -15.78 -36.13
CA GLY A 131 1.94 -17.05 -35.57
C GLY A 131 2.48 -17.33 -34.17
N LEU A 132 3.78 -17.07 -33.92
CA LEU A 132 4.41 -17.29 -32.62
C LEU A 132 3.86 -16.39 -31.49
N LEU A 133 3.29 -15.23 -31.85
CA LEU A 133 2.60 -14.32 -30.95
C LEU A 133 1.10 -14.60 -30.80
N GLU A 134 0.57 -15.63 -31.48
CA GLU A 134 -0.83 -16.06 -31.40
C GLU A 134 -1.85 -14.98 -31.81
N LEU A 135 -1.45 -14.02 -32.66
CA LEU A 135 -2.29 -12.87 -33.03
C LEU A 135 -3.58 -13.29 -33.75
N ARG A 136 -3.51 -14.30 -34.63
CA ARG A 136 -4.68 -14.81 -35.36
C ARG A 136 -5.77 -15.33 -34.42
N SER A 137 -5.38 -15.95 -33.30
CA SER A 137 -6.33 -16.40 -32.29
C SER A 137 -6.97 -15.24 -31.54
N LEU A 138 -6.17 -14.22 -31.18
CA LEU A 138 -6.66 -13.03 -30.49
C LEU A 138 -7.60 -12.20 -31.37
N GLN A 139 -7.36 -12.11 -32.68
CA GLN A 139 -8.24 -11.41 -33.62
C GLN A 139 -9.65 -12.03 -33.74
N ARG A 140 -9.81 -13.32 -33.41
CA ARG A 140 -11.14 -13.96 -33.33
C ARG A 140 -11.92 -13.52 -32.09
N LEU A 141 -11.21 -13.08 -31.05
CA LEU A 141 -11.77 -12.74 -29.75
C LEU A 141 -11.94 -11.22 -29.57
N TYR A 142 -11.03 -10.43 -30.11
CA TYR A 142 -10.93 -8.99 -29.86
C TYR A 142 -10.74 -8.20 -31.15
N THR A 143 -11.26 -6.98 -31.16
CA THR A 143 -10.78 -5.95 -32.06
C THR A 143 -9.45 -5.42 -31.52
N LEU A 144 -8.36 -5.74 -32.22
CA LEU A 144 -7.01 -5.35 -31.83
C LEU A 144 -6.61 -4.04 -32.51
N GLN A 145 -6.06 -3.12 -31.73
CA GLN A 145 -5.40 -1.92 -32.24
C GLN A 145 -3.95 -1.90 -31.76
N ARG A 146 -2.99 -1.69 -32.67
CA ARG A 146 -1.58 -1.61 -32.30
C ARG A 146 -1.29 -0.28 -31.60
N ILE A 147 -0.53 -0.34 -30.50
CA ILE A 147 0.03 0.85 -29.85
C ILE A 147 1.46 1.01 -30.35
N HIS A 148 1.65 1.88 -31.35
CA HIS A 148 2.97 2.14 -31.93
C HIS A 148 3.82 2.98 -30.97
N LYS A 149 5.01 2.48 -30.67
CA LYS A 149 6.11 3.21 -30.04
C LYS A 149 7.42 2.75 -30.68
N GLU A 150 8.48 3.54 -30.54
CA GLU A 150 9.85 3.25 -31.00
C GLU A 150 10.48 2.05 -30.25
N VAL A 151 9.85 0.88 -30.35
CA VAL A 151 10.09 -0.29 -29.50
C VAL A 151 10.80 -1.38 -30.29
N ARG A 152 11.53 -2.23 -29.55
CA ARG A 152 12.36 -3.31 -30.08
C ARG A 152 11.53 -4.21 -31.02
N PRO A 153 12.14 -4.81 -32.06
CA PRO A 153 11.44 -5.68 -33.02
C PRO A 153 10.79 -6.94 -32.42
N THR A 154 11.09 -7.26 -31.15
CA THR A 154 10.70 -8.50 -30.50
C THR A 154 9.55 -8.34 -29.51
N SER A 155 9.10 -7.12 -29.21
CA SER A 155 8.05 -6.82 -28.22
C SER A 155 6.96 -5.94 -28.82
N HIS A 156 5.71 -6.33 -28.65
CA HIS A 156 4.55 -5.71 -29.29
C HIS A 156 3.42 -5.54 -28.28
N ILE A 157 2.73 -4.41 -28.35
CA ILE A 157 1.59 -4.11 -27.48
C ILE A 157 0.35 -3.79 -28.31
N TYR A 158 -0.76 -4.39 -27.91
CA TYR A 158 -2.07 -4.25 -28.56
C TYR A 158 -3.12 -3.83 -27.54
N LEU A 159 -3.90 -2.81 -27.88
CA LEU A 159 -5.16 -2.50 -27.20
C LEU A 159 -6.24 -3.42 -27.77
N ALA A 160 -6.69 -4.36 -26.95
CA ALA A 160 -7.71 -5.34 -27.29
C ALA A 160 -9.07 -4.89 -26.75
N THR A 161 -10.02 -4.64 -27.66
CA THR A 161 -11.40 -4.29 -27.30
C THR A 161 -12.31 -5.48 -27.60
N PRO A 162 -12.98 -6.06 -26.60
CA PRO A 162 -13.90 -7.16 -26.86
C PRO A 162 -15.16 -6.67 -27.59
N PRO A 163 -15.84 -7.52 -28.38
CA PRO A 163 -17.13 -7.19 -28.97
C PRO A 163 -18.18 -6.97 -27.88
N MET A 164 -19.10 -6.02 -28.11
CA MET A 164 -20.16 -5.69 -27.14
C MET A 164 -21.12 -6.88 -26.94
N ILE A 165 -21.34 -7.25 -25.68
CA ILE A 165 -22.33 -8.25 -25.27
C ILE A 165 -23.43 -7.53 -24.50
N SER A 166 -24.69 -7.70 -24.91
CA SER A 166 -25.89 -7.16 -24.23
C SER A 166 -25.86 -5.65 -23.89
N GLY A 167 -25.28 -4.80 -24.74
CA GLY A 167 -25.26 -3.35 -24.56
C GLY A 167 -24.38 -2.81 -23.41
N LYS A 168 -23.64 -3.67 -22.69
CA LYS A 168 -22.63 -3.24 -21.71
C LYS A 168 -21.25 -3.27 -22.38
N ALA A 169 -20.53 -2.15 -22.29
CA ALA A 169 -19.14 -2.07 -22.74
C ALA A 169 -18.27 -3.02 -21.92
N SER A 170 -17.66 -3.99 -22.57
CA SER A 170 -16.70 -4.91 -21.96
C SER A 170 -15.36 -4.21 -21.72
N THR A 171 -14.69 -4.57 -20.64
CA THR A 171 -13.38 -4.04 -20.24
C THR A 171 -12.34 -4.22 -21.35
N SER A 172 -11.65 -3.15 -21.74
CA SER A 172 -10.53 -3.22 -22.69
C SER A 172 -9.28 -3.79 -22.02
N GLU A 173 -8.53 -4.59 -22.77
CA GLU A 173 -7.30 -5.24 -22.31
C GLU A 173 -6.08 -4.70 -23.07
N LEU A 174 -4.95 -4.58 -22.39
CA LEU A 174 -3.65 -4.26 -22.94
C LEU A 174 -2.84 -5.55 -23.04
N LEU A 175 -2.64 -6.03 -24.26
CA LEU A 175 -1.93 -7.30 -24.52
C LEU A 175 -0.49 -7.00 -24.90
N MET A 176 0.44 -7.27 -23.98
CA MET A 176 1.88 -7.21 -24.22
C MET A 176 2.39 -8.59 -24.62
N ARG A 177 3.11 -8.65 -25.74
CA ARG A 177 3.50 -9.89 -26.42
C ARG A 177 4.98 -9.79 -26.79
N ALA A 178 5.83 -10.66 -26.25
CA ALA A 178 7.28 -10.65 -26.47
C ALA A 178 7.86 -12.01 -26.88
N LEU A 179 8.87 -11.98 -27.74
CA LEU A 179 9.60 -13.14 -28.23
C LEU A 179 11.07 -13.11 -27.81
N PHE A 180 11.57 -14.24 -27.33
CA PHE A 180 12.97 -14.45 -26.99
C PHE A 180 13.50 -15.69 -27.73
N LEU A 181 14.48 -15.48 -28.60
CA LEU A 181 14.95 -16.50 -29.54
C LEU A 181 15.88 -17.55 -28.93
N SER A 182 16.54 -17.25 -27.81
CA SER A 182 17.49 -18.14 -27.17
C SER A 182 17.35 -18.07 -25.65
N VAL A 183 17.41 -19.23 -25.01
CA VAL A 183 17.43 -19.40 -23.56
C VAL A 183 18.22 -20.66 -23.24
N SER A 184 19.09 -20.62 -22.23
CA SER A 184 19.81 -21.81 -21.74
C SER A 184 19.27 -22.27 -20.40
N LYS A 185 19.61 -23.51 -20.01
CA LYS A 185 19.26 -24.04 -18.69
C LYS A 185 19.80 -23.17 -17.56
N GLU A 186 21.05 -22.69 -17.62
CA GLU A 186 21.61 -21.84 -16.56
C GLU A 186 21.02 -20.44 -16.56
N SER A 187 20.71 -19.89 -17.74
CA SER A 187 20.25 -18.50 -17.86
C SER A 187 18.75 -18.32 -17.64
N PHE A 188 17.94 -19.37 -17.66
CA PHE A 188 16.47 -19.29 -17.67
C PHE A 188 15.88 -18.32 -16.64
N GLY A 189 16.30 -18.39 -15.37
CA GLY A 189 15.76 -17.50 -14.31
C GLY A 189 16.10 -16.02 -14.53
N GLN A 190 17.34 -15.72 -14.94
CA GLN A 190 17.76 -14.35 -15.25
C GLN A 190 17.08 -13.87 -16.53
N SER A 191 17.05 -14.69 -17.57
CA SER A 191 16.40 -14.37 -18.84
C SER A 191 14.89 -14.12 -18.65
N LEU A 192 14.22 -14.90 -17.80
CA LEU A 192 12.83 -14.69 -17.43
C LEU A 192 12.65 -13.35 -16.70
N THR A 193 13.49 -13.06 -15.71
CA THR A 193 13.46 -11.79 -14.97
C THR A 193 13.65 -10.59 -15.91
N ASP A 194 14.69 -10.61 -16.76
CA ASP A 194 14.98 -9.57 -17.73
C ASP A 194 13.84 -9.38 -18.74
N SER A 195 13.18 -10.49 -19.11
CA SER A 195 12.03 -10.48 -20.03
C SER A 195 10.80 -9.84 -19.40
N LEU A 196 10.54 -10.10 -18.12
CA LEU A 196 9.43 -9.54 -17.38
C LEU A 196 9.66 -8.07 -17.04
N ASP A 197 10.87 -7.68 -16.64
CA ASP A 197 11.24 -6.27 -16.43
C ASP A 197 11.03 -5.46 -17.71
N LEU A 198 11.48 -6.01 -18.85
CA LEU A 198 11.23 -5.40 -20.15
C LEU A 198 9.73 -5.31 -20.44
N ALA A 199 8.96 -6.36 -20.16
CA ALA A 199 7.52 -6.35 -20.39
C ALA A 199 6.79 -5.28 -19.57
N LEU A 200 7.15 -5.12 -18.30
CA LEU A 200 6.59 -4.11 -17.41
C LEU A 200 6.93 -2.69 -17.88
N GLU A 201 8.18 -2.43 -18.30
CA GLU A 201 8.58 -1.13 -18.87
C GLU A 201 7.73 -0.77 -20.10
N GLU A 202 7.51 -1.73 -20.99
CA GLU A 202 6.72 -1.53 -22.21
C GLU A 202 5.24 -1.28 -21.89
N VAL A 203 4.67 -2.02 -20.93
CA VAL A 203 3.29 -1.80 -20.45
C VAL A 203 3.15 -0.43 -19.80
N GLU A 204 4.11 -0.01 -18.96
CA GLU A 204 4.12 1.32 -18.34
C GLU A 204 4.13 2.42 -19.39
N HIS A 205 4.95 2.26 -20.42
CA HIS A 205 4.94 3.19 -21.53
C HIS A 205 3.58 3.20 -22.23
N ALA A 206 3.01 2.04 -22.56
CA ALA A 206 1.72 1.97 -23.24
C ALA A 206 0.55 2.61 -22.45
N MET A 207 0.59 2.57 -21.12
CA MET A 207 -0.38 3.26 -20.25
C MET A 207 -0.37 4.80 -20.43
N LEU A 208 0.75 5.38 -20.87
CA LEU A 208 0.85 6.82 -21.17
C LEU A 208 0.26 7.19 -22.54
N ASP A 209 -0.09 6.23 -23.40
CA ASP A 209 -0.75 6.54 -24.68
C ASP A 209 -2.13 7.18 -24.41
N PRO A 210 -2.48 8.32 -25.04
CA PRO A 210 -3.75 8.99 -24.81
C PRO A 210 -5.00 8.10 -24.99
N ARG A 211 -4.92 7.10 -25.89
CA ARG A 211 -6.02 6.13 -26.12
C ARG A 211 -6.23 5.22 -24.91
N VAL A 212 -5.15 4.86 -24.21
CA VAL A 212 -5.18 4.01 -23.00
C VAL A 212 -5.46 4.87 -21.76
N ALA A 213 -4.79 6.01 -21.62
CA ALA A 213 -4.95 6.90 -20.48
C ALA A 213 -6.39 7.38 -20.29
N LYS A 214 -7.14 7.58 -21.39
CA LYS A 214 -8.58 7.92 -21.35
C LYS A 214 -9.45 6.85 -20.69
N LEU A 215 -9.07 5.58 -20.78
CA LEU A 215 -9.80 4.46 -20.18
C LEU A 215 -9.53 4.33 -18.68
N GLY A 216 -8.45 4.94 -18.18
CA GLY A 216 -8.10 5.04 -16.77
C GLY A 216 -7.94 3.67 -16.09
N PRO A 217 -8.44 3.49 -14.84
CA PRO A 217 -8.28 2.25 -14.06
C PRO A 217 -9.12 1.07 -14.61
N SER A 218 -9.81 1.26 -15.73
CA SER A 218 -10.59 0.21 -16.37
C SER A 218 -9.78 -0.66 -17.32
N VAL A 219 -8.50 -0.34 -17.58
CA VAL A 219 -7.65 -1.17 -18.46
C VAL A 219 -6.99 -2.27 -17.65
N ILE A 220 -6.97 -3.48 -18.20
CA ILE A 220 -6.29 -4.64 -17.61
C ILE A 220 -5.13 -5.02 -18.52
N SER A 221 -3.96 -5.34 -17.96
CA SER A 221 -2.79 -5.77 -18.72
C SER A 221 -2.60 -7.28 -18.67
N ARG A 222 -2.22 -7.88 -19.79
CA ARG A 222 -1.81 -9.29 -19.88
C ARG A 222 -0.48 -9.38 -20.62
N ILE A 223 0.48 -10.05 -20.00
CA ILE A 223 1.82 -10.22 -20.53
C ILE A 223 1.96 -11.64 -21.06
N PHE A 224 2.45 -11.78 -22.28
CA PHE A 224 2.80 -13.05 -22.90
C PHE A 224 4.26 -13.02 -23.35
N VAL A 225 5.05 -13.95 -22.84
CA VAL A 225 6.46 -14.13 -23.17
C VAL A 225 6.65 -15.50 -23.77
N HIS A 226 7.30 -15.58 -24.93
CA HIS A 226 7.54 -16.85 -25.61
C HIS A 226 9.04 -17.05 -25.85
N PHE A 227 9.59 -18.09 -25.21
CA PHE A 227 10.95 -18.58 -25.42
C PHE A 227 10.94 -19.64 -26.52
N VAL A 228 11.48 -19.29 -27.68
CA VAL A 228 11.52 -20.17 -28.86
C VAL A 228 12.61 -21.24 -28.73
N GLY A 229 13.67 -20.95 -27.97
CA GLY A 229 14.76 -21.90 -27.72
C GLY A 229 14.33 -23.13 -26.93
N GLU A 230 14.91 -24.29 -27.25
CA GLU A 230 14.66 -25.55 -26.57
C GLU A 230 15.41 -25.62 -25.22
N LEU A 231 14.69 -25.92 -24.15
CA LEU A 231 15.23 -26.12 -22.81
C LEU A 231 15.47 -27.60 -22.52
N ASP A 232 16.70 -27.93 -22.12
CA ASP A 232 17.08 -29.26 -21.64
C ASP A 232 16.99 -29.31 -20.10
N MET A 233 15.77 -29.52 -19.57
CA MET A 233 15.49 -29.44 -18.13
C MET A 233 14.38 -30.41 -17.76
N GLU A 234 14.42 -30.97 -16.54
CA GLU A 234 13.34 -31.83 -16.02
C GLU A 234 12.09 -31.03 -15.61
N LEU A 235 10.91 -31.66 -15.68
CA LEU A 235 9.63 -30.99 -15.42
C LEU A 235 9.56 -30.37 -14.02
N GLY A 236 9.94 -31.14 -13.00
CA GLY A 236 9.95 -30.66 -11.61
C GLY A 236 10.98 -29.57 -11.35
N GLU A 237 12.14 -29.64 -12.03
CA GLU A 237 13.17 -28.59 -11.94
C GLU A 237 12.67 -27.29 -12.57
N LEU A 238 11.96 -27.37 -13.71
CA LEU A 238 11.37 -26.21 -14.38
C LEU A 238 10.25 -25.58 -13.55
N GLU A 239 9.33 -26.38 -13.00
CA GLU A 239 8.24 -25.90 -12.13
C GLU A 239 8.81 -25.14 -10.93
N GLN A 240 9.82 -25.72 -10.27
CA GLN A 240 10.45 -25.09 -9.12
C GLN A 240 11.19 -23.81 -9.50
N ARG A 241 12.03 -23.82 -10.54
CA ARG A 241 12.76 -22.63 -10.99
C ARG A 241 11.82 -21.51 -11.43
N PHE A 242 10.74 -21.84 -12.14
CA PHE A 242 9.72 -20.87 -12.54
C PHE A 242 9.05 -20.26 -11.30
N THR A 243 8.56 -21.11 -10.39
CA THR A 243 7.89 -20.66 -9.16
C THR A 243 8.80 -19.79 -8.29
N ASP A 244 10.06 -20.16 -8.12
CA ASP A 244 11.05 -19.43 -7.34
C ASP A 244 11.38 -18.06 -7.97
N THR A 245 11.65 -18.06 -9.27
CA THR A 245 12.00 -16.83 -10.02
C THR A 245 10.83 -15.85 -10.01
N ILE A 246 9.62 -16.34 -10.26
CA ILE A 246 8.41 -15.53 -10.27
C ILE A 246 8.07 -15.00 -8.89
N SER A 247 8.07 -15.84 -7.86
CA SER A 247 7.73 -15.38 -6.50
C SER A 247 8.69 -14.28 -6.05
N SER A 248 9.96 -14.38 -6.45
CA SER A 248 10.98 -13.36 -6.21
C SER A 248 10.75 -12.10 -7.06
N HIS A 249 10.44 -12.24 -8.35
CA HIS A 249 10.21 -11.10 -9.24
C HIS A 249 8.93 -10.33 -8.88
N VAL A 250 7.81 -11.03 -8.69
CA VAL A 250 6.51 -10.44 -8.34
C VAL A 250 6.56 -9.83 -6.94
N GLY A 251 7.30 -10.42 -5.99
CA GLY A 251 7.46 -9.78 -4.68
C GLY A 251 8.27 -8.47 -4.73
N LEU A 252 9.25 -8.34 -5.64
CA LEU A 252 10.08 -7.14 -5.78
C LEU A 252 9.43 -6.07 -6.66
N ARG A 253 8.82 -6.47 -7.77
CA ARG A 253 8.13 -5.59 -8.75
C ARG A 253 6.61 -5.56 -8.53
N GLY A 254 6.12 -6.01 -7.38
CA GLY A 254 4.69 -6.15 -7.09
C GLY A 254 3.94 -4.82 -7.18
N SER A 255 4.55 -3.73 -6.71
CA SER A 255 4.01 -2.38 -6.87
C SER A 255 3.77 -2.01 -8.33
N ASP A 256 4.73 -2.33 -9.21
CA ASP A 256 4.63 -2.05 -10.64
C ASP A 256 3.56 -2.94 -11.28
N ILE A 257 3.51 -4.22 -10.93
CA ILE A 257 2.50 -5.17 -11.42
C ILE A 257 1.08 -4.69 -11.10
N ILE A 258 0.85 -4.24 -9.86
CA ILE A 258 -0.46 -3.70 -9.41
C ILE A 258 -0.76 -2.38 -10.12
N LYS A 259 0.20 -1.45 -10.16
CA LYS A 259 0.06 -0.15 -10.83
C LYS A 259 -0.28 -0.32 -12.31
N LEU A 260 0.34 -1.29 -12.97
CA LEU A 260 0.14 -1.60 -14.38
C LEU A 260 -1.06 -2.53 -14.63
N CYS A 261 -1.82 -2.87 -13.58
CA CYS A 261 -3.04 -3.68 -13.68
C CYS A 261 -2.80 -5.04 -14.36
N VAL A 262 -1.65 -5.67 -14.13
CA VAL A 262 -1.30 -6.96 -14.73
C VAL A 262 -2.04 -8.08 -14.00
N ASP A 263 -3.05 -8.66 -14.65
CA ASP A 263 -3.86 -9.76 -14.09
C ASP A 263 -3.37 -11.14 -14.54
N GLU A 264 -2.58 -11.18 -15.62
CA GLU A 264 -2.05 -12.43 -16.15
C GLU A 264 -0.67 -12.28 -16.79
N ILE A 265 0.21 -13.23 -16.48
CA ILE A 265 1.52 -13.39 -17.11
C ILE A 265 1.61 -14.82 -17.62
N GLU A 266 1.82 -14.99 -18.91
CA GLU A 266 1.92 -16.28 -19.57
C GLU A 266 3.30 -16.44 -20.19
N VAL A 267 3.99 -17.53 -19.86
CA VAL A 267 5.31 -17.87 -20.39
C VAL A 267 5.24 -19.18 -21.14
N LYS A 268 5.45 -19.13 -22.46
CA LYS A 268 5.50 -20.29 -23.35
C LYS A 268 6.94 -20.75 -23.52
N VAL A 269 7.20 -22.02 -23.24
CA VAL A 269 8.54 -22.64 -23.33
C VAL A 269 8.49 -23.99 -24.04
N HIS A 270 9.57 -24.32 -24.74
CA HIS A 270 9.75 -25.63 -25.36
C HIS A 270 10.78 -26.44 -24.59
N ARG A 271 10.41 -27.65 -24.18
CA ARG A 271 11.26 -28.55 -23.39
C ARG A 271 11.59 -29.79 -24.22
N LYS A 272 12.83 -30.26 -24.12
CA LYS A 272 13.22 -31.56 -24.67
C LYS A 272 12.92 -32.69 -23.67
N ALA A 273 12.00 -33.57 -24.04
CA ALA A 273 11.66 -34.78 -23.28
C ALA A 273 12.15 -36.01 -24.06
N GLY A 274 13.43 -36.36 -23.88
CA GLY A 274 14.09 -37.42 -24.66
C GLY A 274 14.23 -37.03 -26.13
N SER A 275 13.52 -37.71 -27.03
CA SER A 275 13.49 -37.42 -28.47
C SER A 275 12.31 -36.54 -28.90
N ALA A 276 11.36 -36.26 -28.00
CA ALA A 276 10.18 -35.44 -28.28
C ALA A 276 10.35 -34.02 -27.71
N ILE A 277 9.80 -33.04 -28.41
CA ILE A 277 9.70 -31.66 -27.91
C ILE A 277 8.30 -31.48 -27.32
N GLU A 278 8.25 -31.09 -26.06
CA GLU A 278 7.04 -30.77 -25.32
C GLU A 278 6.89 -29.25 -25.21
N THR A 279 5.69 -28.74 -25.50
CA THR A 279 5.37 -27.31 -25.31
C THR A 279 4.63 -27.13 -24.00
N LEU A 280 5.18 -26.30 -23.12
CA LEU A 280 4.62 -25.99 -21.81
C LEU A 280 4.24 -24.50 -21.75
N ARG A 281 3.11 -24.22 -21.12
CA ARG A 281 2.61 -22.88 -20.82
C ARG A 281 2.58 -22.70 -19.31
N LEU A 282 3.47 -21.85 -18.82
CA LEU A 282 3.58 -21.46 -17.42
C LEU A 282 2.75 -20.17 -17.26
N SER A 283 1.62 -20.25 -16.57
CA SER A 283 0.70 -19.12 -16.40
C SER A 283 0.67 -18.67 -14.95
N LEU A 284 0.64 -17.35 -14.74
CA LEU A 284 0.33 -16.70 -13.49
C LEU A 284 -0.95 -15.92 -13.73
N SER A 285 -2.06 -16.42 -13.23
CA SER A 285 -3.36 -15.89 -13.59
C SER A 285 -4.15 -15.58 -12.34
N SER A 286 -4.67 -14.36 -12.28
CA SER A 286 -5.65 -13.96 -11.28
C SER A 286 -7.07 -14.35 -11.69
N LEU A 287 -7.26 -14.93 -12.89
CA LEU A 287 -8.58 -15.18 -13.50
C LEU A 287 -9.35 -16.34 -12.86
N GLY A 288 -8.65 -17.31 -12.28
CA GLY A 288 -9.25 -18.47 -11.59
C GLY A 288 -9.47 -18.27 -10.09
N GLY A 289 -9.40 -17.03 -9.60
CA GLY A 289 -9.40 -16.69 -8.17
C GLY A 289 -7.99 -16.61 -7.57
N GLY A 290 -7.77 -15.57 -6.78
CA GLY A 290 -6.57 -15.25 -6.04
C GLY A 290 -5.61 -14.41 -6.86
N PHE A 291 -4.65 -13.78 -6.20
CA PHE A 291 -3.66 -12.94 -6.86
C PHE A 291 -2.55 -13.78 -7.50
N LEU A 292 -2.45 -13.76 -8.84
CA LEU A 292 -1.36 -14.32 -9.65
C LEU A 292 -0.92 -15.75 -9.26
N LYS A 293 -1.86 -16.69 -9.18
CA LYS A 293 -1.54 -18.08 -8.84
C LYS A 293 -0.81 -18.79 -10.01
N PRO A 294 0.34 -19.46 -9.75
CA PRO A 294 1.06 -20.20 -10.79
C PRO A 294 0.31 -21.48 -11.21
N LYS A 295 0.27 -21.73 -12.51
CA LYS A 295 -0.24 -22.95 -13.13
C LYS A 295 0.72 -23.38 -14.24
N MET A 296 0.94 -24.69 -14.37
CA MET A 296 1.73 -25.27 -15.45
C MET A 296 0.84 -26.17 -16.30
N LEU A 297 0.70 -25.79 -17.57
CA LEU A 297 -0.15 -26.47 -18.54
C LEU A 297 0.70 -27.05 -19.67
N ARG A 298 0.35 -28.25 -20.11
CA ARG A 298 0.90 -28.92 -21.29
C ARG A 298 0.01 -28.63 -22.49
N GLU A 299 0.61 -28.16 -23.57
CA GLU A 299 -0.10 -27.81 -24.81
C GLU A 299 -0.06 -28.98 -25.80
N PHE A 300 -1.23 -29.40 -26.27
CA PHE A 300 -1.36 -30.40 -27.33
C PHE A 300 -1.82 -29.71 -28.62
N PRO A 301 -0.92 -29.54 -29.62
CA PRO A 301 -1.29 -28.97 -30.90
C PRO A 301 -2.05 -29.97 -31.78
N ASP A 302 -2.93 -29.45 -32.62
CA ASP A 302 -3.56 -30.15 -33.72
C ASP A 302 -2.47 -30.60 -34.73
N PRO A 303 -2.41 -31.89 -35.09
CA PRO A 303 -1.38 -32.42 -35.99
C PRO A 303 -1.45 -31.87 -37.43
N VAL A 304 -2.59 -31.31 -37.86
CA VAL A 304 -2.80 -30.76 -39.20
C VAL A 304 -2.63 -29.25 -39.21
N THR A 305 -3.26 -28.55 -38.26
CA THR A 305 -3.31 -27.09 -38.27
C THR A 305 -2.25 -26.43 -37.40
N GLY A 306 -1.62 -27.19 -36.49
CA GLY A 306 -0.63 -26.68 -35.53
C GLY A 306 -1.22 -25.79 -34.42
N PHE A 307 -2.55 -25.57 -34.41
CA PHE A 307 -3.21 -24.81 -33.36
C PHE A 307 -3.33 -25.63 -32.07
N PRO A 308 -3.23 -25.03 -30.87
CA PRO A 308 -3.47 -25.75 -29.63
C PRO A 308 -4.92 -26.26 -29.61
N LEU A 309 -5.09 -27.58 -29.45
CA LEU A 309 -6.38 -28.25 -29.45
C LEU A 309 -6.91 -28.40 -28.01
N ARG A 310 -6.01 -28.71 -27.06
CA ARG A 310 -6.33 -28.81 -25.63
C ARG A 310 -5.12 -28.49 -24.77
N TRP A 311 -5.41 -28.01 -23.56
CA TRP A 311 -4.43 -27.84 -22.49
C TRP A 311 -4.73 -28.83 -21.36
N GLU A 312 -3.70 -29.46 -20.81
CA GLU A 312 -3.84 -30.37 -19.66
C GLU A 312 -2.89 -29.93 -18.55
N ALA A 313 -3.27 -30.14 -17.29
CA ALA A 313 -2.36 -29.90 -16.16
C ALA A 313 -1.15 -30.83 -16.27
N ALA A 314 0.05 -30.27 -16.12
CA ALA A 314 1.29 -31.03 -16.31
C ALA A 314 1.60 -32.06 -15.19
N LYS A 315 0.79 -32.15 -14.11
CA LYS A 315 1.01 -33.07 -12.98
C LYS A 315 0.41 -34.46 -13.23
N GLU A 316 1.20 -35.50 -13.01
CA GLU A 316 0.72 -36.89 -12.96
C GLU A 316 -0.18 -37.10 -11.72
N GLY A 317 -1.41 -37.58 -11.92
CA GLY A 317 -2.32 -38.00 -10.83
C GLY A 317 -3.35 -36.96 -10.36
N ALA A 318 -3.35 -35.74 -10.89
CA ALA A 318 -4.48 -34.83 -10.71
C ALA A 318 -5.66 -35.32 -11.56
N ALA A 319 -6.86 -35.44 -10.97
CA ALA A 319 -8.07 -35.75 -11.72
C ALA A 319 -8.18 -34.79 -12.92
N LEU A 320 -8.41 -35.34 -14.12
CA LEU A 320 -8.75 -34.57 -15.31
C LEU A 320 -9.96 -33.71 -14.99
N SER A 321 -9.75 -32.46 -14.55
CA SER A 321 -10.83 -31.49 -14.46
C SER A 321 -11.34 -31.31 -15.89
N PRO A 322 -12.64 -31.55 -16.16
CA PRO A 322 -13.17 -31.30 -17.48
C PRO A 322 -13.04 -29.80 -17.76
N LEU A 323 -12.45 -29.49 -18.92
CA LEU A 323 -12.35 -28.18 -19.59
C LEU A 323 -11.09 -27.36 -19.26
N GLU A 324 -10.38 -26.99 -20.33
CA GLU A 324 -10.26 -25.60 -20.80
C GLU A 324 -9.75 -25.61 -22.26
N HIS A 325 -10.64 -25.35 -23.22
CA HIS A 325 -10.26 -25.20 -24.63
C HIS A 325 -9.49 -23.87 -24.79
N PRO A 326 -8.38 -23.81 -25.56
CA PRO A 326 -7.44 -22.68 -25.61
C PRO A 326 -8.00 -21.29 -25.94
N HIS A 327 -9.25 -21.21 -26.42
CA HIS A 327 -9.93 -19.99 -26.85
C HIS A 327 -11.44 -19.95 -26.48
N VAL A 328 -11.92 -20.90 -25.67
CA VAL A 328 -13.35 -21.06 -25.31
C VAL A 328 -13.53 -21.42 -23.83
N ALA A 329 -12.58 -21.06 -22.96
CA ALA A 329 -12.88 -21.00 -21.53
C ALA A 329 -13.96 -19.92 -21.34
N ASP A 330 -15.07 -20.32 -20.74
CA ASP A 330 -16.32 -19.57 -20.63
C ASP A 330 -16.11 -18.07 -20.36
N ARG A 331 -16.38 -17.26 -21.39
CA ARG A 331 -16.20 -15.79 -21.38
C ARG A 331 -17.06 -15.14 -20.28
N ALA A 332 -18.13 -15.80 -19.86
CA ALA A 332 -18.98 -15.34 -18.77
C ALA A 332 -18.27 -15.43 -17.41
N ALA A 333 -17.55 -16.52 -17.14
CA ALA A 333 -16.82 -16.73 -15.88
C ALA A 333 -15.55 -15.88 -15.77
N LEU A 334 -14.74 -15.82 -16.85
CA LEU A 334 -13.51 -15.00 -16.92
C LEU A 334 -13.82 -13.49 -16.75
N SER A 335 -14.98 -13.02 -17.22
CA SER A 335 -15.38 -11.62 -17.10
C SER A 335 -15.78 -11.19 -15.68
N ARG A 336 -16.22 -12.12 -14.82
CA ARG A 336 -16.81 -11.75 -13.51
C ARG A 336 -15.75 -11.25 -12.53
N TYR A 337 -14.64 -11.96 -12.39
CA TYR A 337 -13.54 -11.55 -11.50
C TYR A 337 -12.84 -10.29 -12.01
N GLN A 338 -12.63 -10.20 -13.32
CA GLN A 338 -12.08 -9.00 -13.97
C GLN A 338 -12.97 -7.77 -13.73
N ALA A 339 -14.29 -7.91 -13.90
CA ALA A 339 -15.23 -6.83 -13.64
C ALA A 339 -15.19 -6.39 -12.16
N LYS A 340 -15.11 -7.33 -11.22
CA LYS A 340 -14.96 -7.03 -9.79
C LYS A 340 -13.65 -6.30 -9.50
N ARG A 341 -12.51 -6.73 -10.05
CA ARG A 341 -11.22 -6.03 -9.91
C ARG A 341 -11.25 -4.61 -10.46
N VAL A 342 -11.83 -4.43 -11.65
CA VAL A 342 -12.01 -3.09 -12.23
C VAL A 342 -12.90 -2.21 -11.34
N ALA A 343 -13.97 -2.78 -10.76
CA ALA A 343 -14.82 -2.05 -9.82
C ALA A 343 -14.06 -1.63 -8.55
N ALA A 344 -13.23 -2.52 -7.98
CA ALA A 344 -12.38 -2.21 -6.84
C ALA A 344 -11.36 -1.10 -7.16
N ARG A 345 -10.68 -1.20 -8.32
CA ARG A 345 -9.72 -0.18 -8.79
C ARG A 345 -10.35 1.19 -9.01
N ARG A 346 -11.59 1.23 -9.54
CA ARG A 346 -12.37 2.47 -9.67
C ARG A 346 -12.72 3.09 -8.32
N ALA A 347 -12.88 2.27 -7.28
CA ALA A 347 -13.03 2.75 -5.91
C ALA A 347 -11.70 3.11 -5.23
N GLY A 348 -10.57 2.91 -5.92
CA GLY A 348 -9.23 3.27 -5.46
C GLY A 348 -8.54 2.22 -4.60
N SER A 349 -8.97 0.95 -4.66
CA SER A 349 -8.46 -0.16 -3.83
C SER A 349 -8.24 -1.44 -4.65
N THR A 350 -7.51 -2.41 -4.11
CA THR A 350 -7.39 -3.77 -4.68
C THR A 350 -8.59 -4.64 -4.31
N TYR A 351 -8.91 -5.63 -5.14
CA TYR A 351 -10.00 -6.56 -4.86
C TYR A 351 -9.72 -7.40 -3.60
N ALA A 352 -10.71 -7.52 -2.72
CA ALA A 352 -10.51 -8.05 -1.37
C ALA A 352 -9.96 -9.49 -1.32
N PHE A 353 -10.32 -10.35 -2.28
CA PHE A 353 -9.80 -11.73 -2.37
C PHE A 353 -8.33 -11.81 -2.82
N ASP A 354 -7.77 -10.73 -3.37
CA ASP A 354 -6.36 -10.68 -3.76
C ASP A 354 -5.44 -10.36 -2.56
N LEU A 355 -5.97 -9.80 -1.46
CA LEU A 355 -5.20 -9.36 -0.29
C LEU A 355 -4.39 -10.48 0.38
N PRO A 356 -4.92 -11.71 0.61
CA PRO A 356 -4.12 -12.79 1.18
C PRO A 356 -2.93 -13.18 0.29
N GLY A 357 -3.10 -13.17 -1.03
CA GLY A 357 -2.02 -13.45 -1.99
C GLY A 357 -0.92 -12.39 -1.94
N MET A 358 -1.28 -11.12 -1.87
CA MET A 358 -0.33 -10.01 -1.70
C MET A 358 0.44 -10.09 -0.38
N LEU A 359 -0.24 -10.47 0.70
CA LEU A 359 0.38 -10.68 2.02
C LEU A 359 1.37 -11.85 1.99
N GLN A 360 1.03 -12.94 1.30
CA GLN A 360 1.95 -14.07 1.10
C GLN A 360 3.24 -13.63 0.40
N MET A 361 3.13 -12.78 -0.62
CA MET A 361 4.29 -12.25 -1.35
C MET A 361 5.16 -11.34 -0.46
N ALA A 362 4.53 -10.42 0.29
CA ALA A 362 5.23 -9.56 1.23
C ALA A 362 5.97 -10.39 2.30
N LEU A 363 5.35 -11.48 2.76
CA LEU A 363 5.94 -12.39 3.73
C LEU A 363 7.16 -13.14 3.16
N THR A 364 7.07 -13.63 1.93
CA THR A 364 8.20 -14.24 1.22
C THR A 364 9.39 -13.26 1.12
N MET A 365 9.13 -12.00 0.77
CA MET A 365 10.15 -10.95 0.71
C MET A 365 10.81 -10.66 2.05
N LYS A 366 10.01 -10.68 3.12
CA LYS A 366 10.51 -10.51 4.48
C LYS A 366 11.47 -11.64 4.88
N TRP A 367 11.18 -12.88 4.51
CA TRP A 367 12.08 -14.02 4.71
C TRP A 367 13.38 -13.91 3.88
N ILE A 368 13.28 -13.50 2.61
CA ILE A 368 14.47 -13.29 1.76
C ILE A 368 15.39 -12.23 2.38
N THR A 369 14.82 -11.13 2.85
CA THR A 369 15.55 -10.06 3.54
C THR A 369 16.21 -10.57 4.83
N SER A 370 15.48 -11.37 5.62
CA SER A 370 15.98 -11.91 6.89
C SER A 370 17.07 -12.96 6.75
N THR A 371 17.10 -13.72 5.65
CA THR A 371 18.11 -14.77 5.41
C THR A 371 19.44 -14.23 4.89
N GLY A 372 19.58 -12.90 4.74
CA GLY A 372 20.86 -12.24 4.44
C GLY A 372 21.32 -12.33 2.98
N SER A 373 20.44 -12.76 2.06
CA SER A 373 20.71 -12.64 0.62
C SER A 373 20.57 -11.16 0.23
N SER A 374 21.66 -10.40 0.33
CA SER A 374 21.65 -8.97 0.07
C SER A 374 21.16 -8.66 -1.34
N VAL A 375 19.99 -8.02 -1.45
CA VAL A 375 19.60 -7.28 -2.66
C VAL A 375 20.53 -6.07 -2.74
N SER A 376 21.59 -6.15 -3.54
CA SER A 376 22.53 -5.05 -3.69
C SER A 376 21.86 -3.90 -4.45
N SER A 377 21.65 -2.77 -3.79
CA SER A 377 21.39 -1.49 -4.48
C SER A 377 22.61 -1.10 -5.34
N PRO A 378 22.42 -0.41 -6.48
CA PRO A 378 23.53 -0.07 -7.36
C PRO A 378 24.53 0.85 -6.63
N ARG A 379 25.79 0.40 -6.54
CA ARG A 379 26.91 1.26 -6.10
C ARG A 379 27.12 2.36 -7.15
N GLU A 380 27.11 3.62 -6.72
CA GLU A 380 27.60 4.74 -7.53
C GLU A 380 29.07 4.51 -7.88
N GLY A 381 29.37 4.44 -9.18
CA GLY A 381 30.67 4.05 -9.71
C GLY A 381 31.75 5.12 -9.50
N ARG A 382 32.87 4.72 -8.88
CA ARG A 382 34.16 5.42 -8.97
C ARG A 382 34.60 5.49 -10.44
N GLN A 383 34.91 6.69 -10.92
CA GLN A 383 35.59 6.90 -12.20
C GLN A 383 37.04 6.39 -12.14
N GLY A 384 37.40 5.48 -13.05
CA GLY A 384 38.76 5.06 -13.37
C GLY A 384 38.81 4.75 -14.86
N GLY A 385 39.72 5.41 -15.58
CA GLY A 385 39.65 5.63 -17.03
C GLY A 385 40.05 4.45 -17.93
N GLY A 386 39.46 4.45 -19.14
CA GLY A 386 40.20 4.28 -20.40
C GLY A 386 39.91 3.04 -21.25
N ALA A 387 38.86 3.07 -22.08
CA ALA A 387 38.90 2.54 -23.46
C ALA A 387 37.60 2.85 -24.27
N ARG A 388 37.80 3.57 -25.39
CA ARG A 388 36.98 3.77 -26.62
C ARG A 388 35.43 3.80 -26.53
N LYS A 389 34.90 5.02 -26.71
CA LYS A 389 33.48 5.40 -26.85
C LYS A 389 32.80 4.75 -28.08
N ARG A 390 31.73 3.99 -27.84
CA ARG A 390 30.53 3.92 -28.70
C ARG A 390 29.45 4.82 -28.10
N SER A 391 28.60 5.38 -28.95
CA SER A 391 27.58 6.41 -28.67
C SER A 391 26.64 6.09 -27.48
N PRO A 392 26.09 7.12 -26.79
CA PRO A 392 25.33 6.94 -25.56
C PRO A 392 23.89 6.50 -25.84
N SER A 393 23.47 5.36 -25.28
CA SER A 393 22.06 5.02 -25.11
C SER A 393 21.52 5.67 -23.82
N PRO A 394 20.27 6.17 -23.78
CA PRO A 394 19.67 6.68 -22.55
C PRO A 394 19.21 5.50 -21.70
N ARG A 395 20.06 5.03 -20.78
CA ARG A 395 19.67 4.11 -19.70
C ARG A 395 20.35 4.50 -18.41
N GLY A 396 19.53 4.81 -17.42
CA GLY A 396 19.96 5.19 -16.08
C GLY A 396 18.85 4.96 -15.05
N ARG A 397 18.26 3.76 -15.05
CA ARG A 397 17.61 3.21 -13.86
C ARG A 397 18.28 1.85 -13.63
N GLY A 398 18.99 1.70 -12.52
CA GLY A 398 19.86 0.54 -12.28
C GLY A 398 19.07 -0.77 -12.27
N SER A 399 19.52 -1.76 -13.05
CA SER A 399 19.00 -3.12 -12.97
C SER A 399 19.33 -3.68 -11.58
N MET A 400 18.31 -3.91 -10.77
CA MET A 400 18.42 -4.64 -9.51
C MET A 400 18.54 -6.13 -9.82
N THR A 401 19.63 -6.77 -9.41
CA THR A 401 19.79 -8.22 -9.57
C THR A 401 18.89 -8.95 -8.58
N VAL A 402 17.80 -9.54 -9.08
CA VAL A 402 16.93 -10.44 -8.32
C VAL A 402 17.67 -11.76 -8.09
N PRO A 403 17.72 -12.31 -6.86
CA PRO A 403 18.31 -13.63 -6.64
C PRO A 403 17.56 -14.68 -7.47
N SER A 404 18.30 -15.46 -8.27
CA SER A 404 17.75 -16.47 -9.18
C SER A 404 17.22 -17.73 -8.46
N LYS A 405 17.38 -17.81 -7.13
CA LYS A 405 16.87 -18.86 -6.26
C LYS A 405 16.41 -18.28 -4.93
N ILE A 406 15.29 -18.77 -4.42
CA ILE A 406 14.86 -18.50 -3.04
C ILE A 406 15.85 -19.23 -2.10
N PRO A 407 16.38 -18.57 -1.05
CA PRO A 407 17.27 -19.21 -0.08
C PRO A 407 16.62 -20.43 0.60
N GLU A 408 17.39 -21.47 0.90
CA GLU A 408 16.88 -22.73 1.52
C GLU A 408 16.16 -22.51 2.87
N GLY A 409 16.35 -21.34 3.51
CA GLY A 409 15.68 -20.97 4.77
C GLY A 409 14.26 -20.41 4.64
N VAL A 410 13.72 -20.23 3.43
CA VAL A 410 12.35 -19.72 3.24
C VAL A 410 11.33 -20.87 3.24
N PRO A 411 10.25 -20.78 4.04
CA PRO A 411 9.20 -21.81 4.03
C PRO A 411 8.50 -21.93 2.67
N LYS A 412 8.29 -23.15 2.16
CA LYS A 412 7.57 -23.40 0.89
C LYS A 412 6.13 -22.83 0.87
N ASN A 413 5.44 -22.91 2.01
CA ASN A 413 4.11 -22.32 2.22
C ASN A 413 4.18 -21.34 3.39
N PRO A 414 4.55 -20.07 3.15
CA PRO A 414 4.71 -19.10 4.23
C PRO A 414 3.36 -18.61 4.78
N LEU A 415 2.27 -18.70 4.01
CA LEU A 415 0.92 -18.33 4.42
C LEU A 415 -0.08 -19.44 4.07
N THR A 416 -1.01 -19.71 4.98
CA THR A 416 -2.24 -20.45 4.72
C THR A 416 -3.41 -19.58 5.14
N ALA A 417 -4.38 -19.37 4.24
CA ALA A 417 -5.56 -18.54 4.48
C ALA A 417 -6.81 -19.41 4.37
N VAL A 418 -7.60 -19.49 5.44
CA VAL A 418 -8.88 -20.19 5.47
C VAL A 418 -9.99 -19.15 5.63
N GLU A 419 -10.98 -19.16 4.74
CA GLU A 419 -12.10 -18.22 4.81
C GLU A 419 -13.01 -18.56 6.00
N LEU A 420 -13.42 -17.54 6.74
CA LEU A 420 -14.41 -17.62 7.80
C LEU A 420 -15.75 -17.17 7.23
N VAL A 421 -16.75 -18.05 7.29
CA VAL A 421 -18.12 -17.78 6.80
C VAL A 421 -19.10 -17.94 7.96
N MET A 422 -20.19 -17.19 7.95
CA MET A 422 -21.25 -17.37 8.95
C MET A 422 -22.12 -18.57 8.59
N ASP A 423 -22.28 -19.51 9.52
CA ASP A 423 -23.43 -20.41 9.55
C ASP A 423 -24.61 -19.66 10.16
N TRP A 424 -25.44 -19.09 9.30
CA TRP A 424 -26.60 -18.28 9.69
C TRP A 424 -27.66 -19.07 10.47
N SER A 425 -27.68 -20.40 10.36
CA SER A 425 -28.62 -21.22 11.14
C SER A 425 -28.22 -21.30 12.62
N LYS A 426 -26.91 -21.23 12.91
CA LYS A 426 -26.35 -21.33 14.26
C LYS A 426 -25.83 -20.00 14.80
N MET A 427 -25.71 -18.98 13.95
CA MET A 427 -25.10 -17.69 14.29
C MET A 427 -23.63 -17.82 14.74
N GLU A 428 -22.91 -18.74 14.12
CA GLU A 428 -21.51 -19.07 14.42
C GLU A 428 -20.62 -18.99 13.17
N LEU A 429 -19.34 -18.66 13.36
CA LEU A 429 -18.36 -18.66 12.28
C LEU A 429 -17.83 -20.08 12.06
N ILE A 430 -17.80 -20.48 10.79
CA ILE A 430 -17.25 -21.75 10.33
C ILE A 430 -16.09 -21.50 9.37
N GLU A 431 -15.07 -22.35 9.45
CA GLU A 431 -13.96 -22.40 8.50
C GLU A 431 -14.44 -23.15 7.25
N THR A 432 -14.30 -22.55 6.06
CA THR A 432 -14.77 -23.16 4.79
C THR A 432 -13.87 -22.75 3.63
N GLU A 433 -13.75 -23.64 2.65
CA GLU A 433 -13.19 -23.33 1.33
C GLU A 433 -14.33 -23.28 0.32
N ARG A 434 -14.63 -22.08 -0.19
CA ARG A 434 -15.64 -21.87 -1.24
C ARG A 434 -15.02 -21.14 -2.43
N PRO A 435 -15.64 -21.20 -3.63
CA PRO A 435 -15.17 -20.44 -4.77
C PRO A 435 -15.12 -18.94 -4.46
N GLU A 436 -14.02 -18.29 -4.80
CA GLU A 436 -13.83 -16.87 -4.52
C GLU A 436 -14.95 -16.01 -5.15
N GLY A 437 -15.29 -14.89 -4.51
CA GLY A 437 -16.33 -13.99 -5.02
C GLY A 437 -17.77 -14.53 -4.95
N SER A 438 -17.98 -15.69 -4.30
CA SER A 438 -19.30 -16.23 -3.94
C SER A 438 -19.80 -15.74 -2.57
N ASN A 439 -19.27 -14.61 -2.09
CA ASN A 439 -19.65 -14.01 -0.82
C ASN A 439 -21.10 -13.51 -0.82
N ASP A 440 -21.82 -13.88 0.24
CA ASP A 440 -23.22 -13.50 0.44
C ASP A 440 -23.36 -12.15 1.18
N VAL A 441 -22.24 -11.58 1.65
CA VAL A 441 -22.19 -10.30 2.37
C VAL A 441 -21.00 -9.47 1.87
N GLY A 442 -21.09 -8.14 2.03
CA GLY A 442 -20.03 -7.20 1.64
C GLY A 442 -18.80 -7.17 2.57
N MET A 443 -18.66 -8.17 3.44
CA MET A 443 -17.56 -8.32 4.39
C MET A 443 -16.96 -9.72 4.26
N LEU A 444 -15.63 -9.80 4.32
CA LEU A 444 -14.88 -11.05 4.24
C LEU A 444 -13.98 -11.17 5.46
N ALA A 445 -13.76 -12.39 5.93
CA ALA A 445 -12.81 -12.66 6.98
C ALA A 445 -12.01 -13.93 6.68
N TRP A 446 -10.73 -13.92 7.05
CA TRP A 446 -9.83 -15.06 6.92
C TRP A 446 -9.08 -15.30 8.23
N LYS A 447 -8.95 -16.58 8.56
CA LYS A 447 -7.97 -17.05 9.53
C LYS A 447 -6.67 -17.31 8.80
N LEU A 448 -5.69 -16.44 9.04
CA LEU A 448 -4.39 -16.49 8.41
C LEU A 448 -3.40 -17.21 9.34
N THR A 449 -2.80 -18.31 8.87
CA THR A 449 -1.67 -18.96 9.53
C THR A 449 -0.40 -18.58 8.78
N MET A 450 0.41 -17.72 9.39
CA MET A 450 1.61 -17.13 8.79
C MET A 450 2.87 -17.66 9.46
N LYS A 451 3.79 -18.22 8.69
CA LYS A 451 5.16 -18.51 9.15
C LYS A 451 5.99 -17.27 8.92
N THR A 452 6.34 -16.57 10.00
CA THR A 452 7.15 -15.34 9.92
C THR A 452 8.56 -15.61 10.45
N PRO A 453 9.59 -14.81 10.09
CA PRO A 453 10.94 -15.01 10.63
C PRO A 453 10.99 -15.06 12.16
N GLU A 454 10.06 -14.36 12.81
CA GLU A 454 9.92 -14.29 14.26
C GLU A 454 9.20 -15.52 14.85
N TYR A 455 8.30 -16.13 14.08
CA TYR A 455 7.56 -17.34 14.44
C TYR A 455 7.62 -18.36 13.28
N PRO A 456 8.74 -19.08 13.10
CA PRO A 456 8.90 -20.03 12.01
C PRO A 456 7.87 -21.17 12.01
N GLU A 457 7.40 -21.56 13.20
CA GLU A 457 6.34 -22.58 13.39
C GLU A 457 4.96 -22.09 12.91
N GLY A 458 4.76 -20.78 12.84
CA GLY A 458 3.50 -20.16 12.46
C GLY A 458 2.86 -19.34 13.58
N ARG A 459 2.15 -18.28 13.18
CA ARG A 459 1.26 -17.47 14.03
C ARG A 459 -0.09 -17.32 13.34
N VAL A 460 -1.16 -17.16 14.13
CA VAL A 460 -2.51 -16.97 13.61
C VAL A 460 -2.93 -15.51 13.73
N VAL A 461 -3.54 -14.96 12.68
CA VAL A 461 -4.09 -13.59 12.65
C VAL A 461 -5.45 -13.63 11.97
N ILE A 462 -6.41 -12.86 12.47
CA ILE A 462 -7.71 -12.69 11.83
C ILE A 462 -7.67 -11.45 10.94
N LEU A 463 -7.83 -11.64 9.63
CA LEU A 463 -7.94 -10.57 8.65
C LEU A 463 -9.42 -10.36 8.32
N ILE A 464 -9.90 -9.13 8.42
CA ILE A 464 -11.26 -8.74 8.02
C ILE A 464 -11.13 -7.67 6.92
N ALA A 465 -11.89 -7.78 5.84
CA ALA A 465 -11.86 -6.81 4.75
C ALA A 465 -13.25 -6.54 4.17
N ASN A 466 -13.49 -5.29 3.75
CA ASN A 466 -14.68 -4.95 2.97
C ASN A 466 -14.53 -5.39 1.50
N ASP A 467 -15.58 -5.96 0.93
CA ASP A 467 -15.69 -6.13 -0.52
C ASP A 467 -16.43 -4.92 -1.13
N VAL A 468 -15.67 -3.92 -1.59
CA VAL A 468 -16.23 -2.71 -2.22
C VAL A 468 -17.05 -3.01 -3.48
N THR A 469 -16.86 -4.18 -4.09
CA THR A 469 -17.61 -4.60 -5.28
C THR A 469 -19.03 -5.04 -4.95
N PHE A 470 -19.29 -5.36 -3.69
CA PHE A 470 -20.59 -5.68 -3.14
C PHE A 470 -21.21 -4.41 -2.53
N GLN A 471 -22.16 -3.79 -3.23
CA GLN A 471 -22.89 -2.61 -2.74
C GLN A 471 -22.00 -1.50 -2.16
N ALA A 472 -20.91 -1.18 -2.88
CA ALA A 472 -19.91 -0.18 -2.50
C ALA A 472 -19.20 -0.45 -1.14
N GLY A 473 -19.26 -1.69 -0.63
CA GLY A 473 -18.72 -2.06 0.67
C GLY A 473 -19.47 -1.39 1.83
N SER A 474 -20.75 -1.06 1.64
CA SER A 474 -21.59 -0.46 2.69
C SER A 474 -21.87 -1.45 3.82
N PHE A 475 -21.98 -0.93 5.04
CA PHE A 475 -22.40 -1.70 6.22
C PHE A 475 -23.93 -1.80 6.22
N GLY A 476 -24.48 -2.98 5.95
CA GLY A 476 -25.93 -3.21 5.93
C GLY A 476 -26.32 -4.58 6.48
N VAL A 477 -27.57 -5.01 6.23
CA VAL A 477 -28.07 -6.34 6.56
C VAL A 477 -27.91 -7.30 5.36
N ARG A 478 -27.83 -8.61 5.61
CA ARG A 478 -27.74 -9.63 4.57
C ARG A 478 -29.04 -9.66 3.76
N GLU A 479 -28.91 -9.87 2.45
CA GLU A 479 -30.03 -10.17 1.55
C GLU A 479 -30.29 -11.68 1.54
N ASP A 480 -31.54 -12.11 1.57
CA ASP A 480 -31.85 -13.49 1.20
C ASP A 480 -31.54 -13.66 -0.29
N ARG A 481 -30.95 -14.80 -0.65
CA ARG A 481 -30.44 -15.01 -2.01
C ARG A 481 -31.56 -14.79 -3.04
N PRO A 482 -31.29 -14.15 -4.20
CA PRO A 482 -32.16 -14.31 -5.35
C PRO A 482 -32.13 -15.79 -5.74
N GLU A 483 -33.30 -16.41 -5.83
CA GLU A 483 -33.47 -17.69 -6.49
C GLU A 483 -32.75 -17.65 -7.83
N ILE A 484 -31.66 -18.41 -7.94
CA ILE A 484 -31.01 -18.67 -9.22
C ILE A 484 -32.08 -19.38 -10.05
N THR A 485 -32.64 -18.68 -11.02
CA THR A 485 -33.46 -19.31 -12.05
C THR A 485 -32.55 -20.33 -12.73
N PRO A 486 -32.85 -21.64 -12.68
CA PRO A 486 -32.00 -22.62 -13.32
C PRO A 486 -32.10 -22.37 -14.84
N THR A 487 -31.01 -21.93 -15.46
CA THR A 487 -30.82 -22.24 -16.87
C THR A 487 -30.75 -23.76 -16.97
N CYS A 488 -31.64 -24.34 -17.78
CA CYS A 488 -31.76 -25.78 -17.95
C CYS A 488 -30.39 -26.43 -18.13
N ASP A 489 -30.14 -27.46 -17.31
CA ASP A 489 -29.04 -28.44 -17.33
C ASP A 489 -28.06 -28.36 -16.15
N SER A 490 -28.51 -28.71 -14.94
CA SER A 490 -27.73 -29.55 -14.00
C SER A 490 -28.54 -29.95 -12.75
N ILE A 491 -28.71 -31.27 -12.63
CA ILE A 491 -28.81 -32.13 -11.44
C ILE A 491 -29.42 -31.55 -10.14
N TYR A 492 -30.64 -32.04 -9.88
CA TYR A 492 -31.41 -32.15 -8.63
C TYR A 492 -30.65 -31.96 -7.30
N ILE A 493 -31.05 -30.95 -6.51
CA ILE A 493 -30.85 -30.88 -5.05
C ILE A 493 -32.25 -30.78 -4.41
N PRO A 494 -32.59 -31.57 -3.36
CA PRO A 494 -33.95 -31.62 -2.85
C PRO A 494 -34.34 -30.36 -2.06
N ASN A 495 -35.59 -29.92 -2.29
CA ASN A 495 -36.31 -28.85 -1.60
C ASN A 495 -36.02 -28.82 -0.09
N ARG A 496 -35.41 -27.72 0.40
CA ARG A 496 -35.58 -27.28 1.80
C ARG A 496 -36.73 -26.29 1.83
N GLN A 497 -37.74 -26.60 2.64
CA GLN A 497 -38.86 -25.72 2.95
C GLN A 497 -38.34 -24.36 3.42
N ALA A 498 -38.97 -23.28 2.94
CA ALA A 498 -38.79 -21.93 3.44
C ALA A 498 -39.13 -21.91 4.94
N SER A 499 -38.11 -21.86 5.79
CA SER A 499 -38.26 -21.62 7.22
C SER A 499 -38.15 -20.13 7.49
N GLU A 500 -39.15 -19.60 8.17
CA GLU A 500 -39.18 -18.27 8.79
C GLU A 500 -37.89 -18.05 9.61
N HIS A 501 -36.94 -17.30 9.07
CA HIS A 501 -35.73 -16.89 9.78
C HIS A 501 -35.59 -15.37 9.71
N PRO A 502 -35.28 -14.69 10.84
CA PRO A 502 -35.17 -13.25 10.89
C PRO A 502 -33.96 -12.76 10.07
N GLU A 503 -34.13 -11.66 9.35
CA GLU A 503 -33.11 -10.96 8.56
C GLU A 503 -31.84 -10.70 9.40
N VAL A 504 -30.67 -11.20 8.98
CA VAL A 504 -29.45 -11.16 9.83
C VAL A 504 -28.40 -10.15 9.32
N PRO A 505 -27.97 -9.16 10.14
CA PRO A 505 -27.07 -8.07 9.74
C PRO A 505 -25.64 -8.44 9.29
N GLN A 506 -25.06 -7.77 8.27
CA GLN A 506 -23.64 -7.91 7.91
C GLN A 506 -22.72 -7.40 9.04
N ASP A 507 -23.18 -6.45 9.84
CA ASP A 507 -22.50 -5.97 11.04
C ASP A 507 -22.25 -7.09 12.05
N GLN A 508 -23.13 -8.09 12.11
CA GLN A 508 -22.94 -9.25 12.97
C GLN A 508 -21.81 -10.16 12.48
N PHE A 509 -21.54 -10.21 11.17
CA PHE A 509 -20.36 -10.93 10.67
C PHE A 509 -19.06 -10.28 11.14
N PHE A 510 -18.93 -8.96 11.00
CA PHE A 510 -17.76 -8.23 11.51
C PHE A 510 -17.62 -8.40 13.02
N GLN A 511 -18.73 -8.25 13.77
CA GLN A 511 -18.74 -8.45 15.21
C GLN A 511 -18.27 -9.85 15.58
N LYS A 512 -18.84 -10.90 14.99
CA LYS A 512 -18.46 -12.29 15.30
C LYS A 512 -17.00 -12.59 14.94
N ALA A 513 -16.49 -12.03 13.85
CA ALA A 513 -15.08 -12.19 13.48
C ALA A 513 -14.16 -11.49 14.48
N SER A 514 -14.54 -10.29 14.93
CA SER A 514 -13.81 -9.56 15.97
C SER A 514 -13.91 -10.25 17.34
N GLU A 515 -15.08 -10.77 17.71
CA GLU A 515 -15.29 -11.55 18.93
C GLU A 515 -14.49 -12.86 18.91
N HIS A 516 -14.38 -13.50 17.74
CA HIS A 516 -13.58 -14.71 17.56
C HIS A 516 -12.09 -14.42 17.78
N ALA A 517 -11.57 -13.33 17.20
CA ALA A 517 -10.20 -12.87 17.45
C ALA A 517 -9.97 -12.58 18.95
N ARG A 518 -10.90 -11.84 19.58
CA ARG A 518 -10.84 -11.48 21.01
C ARG A 518 -10.85 -12.70 21.93
N LYS A 519 -11.79 -13.63 21.73
CA LYS A 519 -11.91 -14.85 22.55
C LYS A 519 -10.66 -15.72 22.48
N LEU A 520 -9.98 -15.74 21.34
CA LEU A 520 -8.73 -16.48 21.15
C LEU A 520 -7.48 -15.66 21.51
N GLY A 521 -7.62 -14.37 21.86
CA GLY A 521 -6.51 -13.48 22.12
C GLY A 521 -5.61 -13.23 20.89
N LEU A 522 -6.15 -13.35 19.68
CA LEU A 522 -5.38 -13.25 18.43
C LEU A 522 -5.36 -11.81 17.90
N PRO A 523 -4.26 -11.40 17.22
CA PRO A 523 -4.22 -10.15 16.48
C PRO A 523 -5.32 -10.06 15.41
N ARG A 524 -5.96 -8.90 15.30
CA ARG A 524 -7.00 -8.59 14.32
C ARG A 524 -6.56 -7.46 13.40
N VAL A 525 -6.51 -7.73 12.10
CA VAL A 525 -6.21 -6.75 11.05
C VAL A 525 -7.48 -6.44 10.26
N TYR A 526 -7.83 -5.17 10.12
CA TYR A 526 -8.97 -4.72 9.34
C TYR A 526 -8.50 -3.92 8.12
N VAL A 527 -8.88 -4.35 6.92
CA VAL A 527 -8.61 -3.66 5.65
C VAL A 527 -9.88 -2.96 5.20
N SER A 528 -9.83 -1.63 5.22
CA SER A 528 -10.99 -0.77 5.07
C SER A 528 -11.09 -0.17 3.66
N CYS A 529 -12.21 -0.46 2.99
CA CYS A 529 -12.69 0.24 1.80
C CYS A 529 -14.23 0.21 1.79
N ASN A 530 -14.87 1.30 2.20
CA ASN A 530 -16.32 1.31 2.43
C ASN A 530 -16.95 2.66 2.10
N SER A 531 -18.29 2.68 2.05
CA SER A 531 -19.09 3.90 1.87
C SER A 531 -19.94 4.26 3.09
N GLY A 532 -19.59 3.75 4.28
CA GLY A 532 -20.37 3.93 5.50
C GLY A 532 -21.57 3.00 5.61
N ALA A 533 -22.57 3.40 6.40
CA ALA A 533 -23.81 2.63 6.54
C ALA A 533 -24.61 2.63 5.23
N ARG A 534 -25.32 1.53 4.95
CA ARG A 534 -26.21 1.44 3.79
C ARG A 534 -27.37 2.43 3.96
N VAL A 535 -27.67 3.14 2.88
CA VAL A 535 -28.79 4.08 2.77
C VAL A 535 -29.64 3.64 1.60
N GLY A 536 -30.95 3.57 1.80
CA GLY A 536 -31.90 3.25 0.74
C GLY A 536 -33.23 3.96 0.93
N LEU A 537 -34.09 3.83 -0.07
CA LEU A 537 -35.49 4.24 -0.04
C LEU A 537 -36.32 3.09 -0.60
N VAL A 538 -37.60 3.04 -0.23
CA VAL A 538 -38.52 2.03 -0.75
C VAL A 538 -38.81 2.29 -2.24
N GLU A 539 -38.14 1.56 -3.12
CA GLU A 539 -38.23 1.76 -4.58
C GLU A 539 -39.61 1.42 -5.13
N GLU A 540 -40.27 0.38 -4.59
CA GLU A 540 -41.59 -0.06 -4.99
C GLU A 540 -42.68 0.98 -4.66
N LEU A 541 -42.45 1.85 -3.67
CA LEU A 541 -43.39 2.90 -3.28
C LEU A 541 -43.30 4.14 -4.19
N LYS A 542 -42.13 4.41 -4.79
CA LYS A 542 -41.89 5.59 -5.64
C LYS A 542 -42.89 5.77 -6.79
N PRO A 543 -43.29 4.73 -7.55
CA PRO A 543 -44.29 4.88 -8.61
C PRO A 543 -45.74 4.92 -8.10
N LEU A 544 -45.99 4.57 -6.84
CA LEU A 544 -47.34 4.35 -6.30
C LEU A 544 -47.88 5.56 -5.53
N TYR A 545 -47.04 6.26 -4.77
CA TYR A 545 -47.50 7.38 -3.94
C TYR A 545 -48.13 8.51 -4.78
N LYS A 546 -49.20 9.08 -4.27
CA LYS A 546 -49.89 10.24 -4.83
C LYS A 546 -49.72 11.44 -3.92
N ILE A 547 -49.86 12.63 -4.49
CA ILE A 547 -49.69 13.90 -3.80
C ILE A 547 -51.05 14.59 -3.72
N GLN A 548 -51.46 14.97 -2.51
CA GLN A 548 -52.59 15.87 -2.33
C GLN A 548 -52.08 17.31 -2.36
N TRP A 549 -52.41 18.04 -3.42
CA TRP A 549 -52.03 19.45 -3.58
C TRP A 549 -53.00 20.38 -2.84
N TRP A 550 -52.50 21.51 -2.35
CA TRP A 550 -53.37 22.57 -1.81
C TRP A 550 -54.30 23.13 -2.89
N ASP A 551 -53.78 23.25 -4.11
CA ASP A 551 -54.52 23.69 -5.29
C ASP A 551 -54.05 22.85 -6.49
N PRO A 552 -54.89 21.94 -7.03
CA PRO A 552 -54.54 21.13 -8.19
C PRO A 552 -54.23 21.95 -9.43
N SER A 553 -54.75 23.18 -9.53
CA SER A 553 -54.51 24.07 -10.65
C SER A 553 -53.19 24.85 -10.55
N ASP A 554 -52.63 24.96 -9.35
CA ASP A 554 -51.35 25.64 -9.07
C ASP A 554 -50.50 24.85 -8.06
N CYS A 555 -49.77 23.86 -8.56
CA CYS A 555 -48.89 23.00 -7.77
C CYS A 555 -47.72 23.76 -7.10
N GLY A 556 -47.44 25.01 -7.50
CA GLY A 556 -46.38 25.83 -6.91
C GLY A 556 -46.67 26.28 -5.47
N LYS A 557 -47.95 26.24 -5.06
CA LYS A 557 -48.38 26.54 -3.68
C LYS A 557 -48.01 25.45 -2.67
N GLY A 558 -47.52 24.30 -3.14
CA GLY A 558 -47.13 23.17 -2.30
C GLY A 558 -48.22 22.11 -2.14
N PHE A 559 -47.94 21.12 -1.29
CA PHE A 559 -48.80 19.96 -1.04
C PHE A 559 -49.18 19.84 0.44
N GLU A 560 -50.27 19.13 0.73
CA GLU A 560 -50.78 18.89 2.08
C GLU A 560 -50.24 17.57 2.65
N TYR A 561 -50.39 16.47 1.92
CA TYR A 561 -49.92 15.14 2.35
C TYR A 561 -49.65 14.20 1.16
N LEU A 562 -48.94 13.09 1.44
CA LEU A 562 -48.78 11.97 0.51
C LEU A 562 -49.76 10.86 0.87
N TYR A 563 -50.37 10.23 -0.13
CA TYR A 563 -51.34 9.17 0.08
C TYR A 563 -51.24 8.05 -0.96
N LEU A 564 -51.81 6.89 -0.63
CA LEU A 564 -52.04 5.79 -1.56
C LEU A 564 -53.53 5.63 -1.84
N THR A 565 -53.83 5.15 -3.05
CA THR A 565 -55.18 4.69 -3.39
C THR A 565 -55.44 3.36 -2.69
N LYS A 566 -56.72 2.99 -2.53
CA LYS A 566 -57.10 1.69 -1.97
C LYS A 566 -56.44 0.53 -2.73
N ASP A 567 -56.52 0.55 -4.05
CA ASP A 567 -55.99 -0.51 -4.90
C ASP A 567 -54.46 -0.61 -4.78
N ASP A 568 -53.75 0.50 -4.60
CA ASP A 568 -52.29 0.49 -4.46
C ASP A 568 -51.85 0.10 -3.04
N TYR A 569 -52.64 0.46 -2.02
CA TYR A 569 -52.40 0.02 -0.64
C TYR A 569 -52.60 -1.50 -0.48
N GLU A 570 -53.66 -2.06 -1.08
CA GLU A 570 -53.96 -3.50 -1.03
C GLU A 570 -52.96 -4.36 -1.83
N LYS A 571 -52.23 -3.78 -2.79
CA LYS A 571 -51.15 -4.47 -3.53
C LYS A 571 -49.85 -4.62 -2.72
N LEU A 572 -49.65 -3.79 -1.70
CA LEU A 572 -48.42 -3.82 -0.91
C LEU A 572 -48.51 -4.88 0.20
N PRO A 573 -47.38 -5.54 0.55
CA PRO A 573 -47.33 -6.42 1.71
C PRO A 573 -47.77 -5.69 2.99
N ALA A 574 -48.42 -6.44 3.90
CA ALA A 574 -48.72 -5.94 5.24
C ALA A 574 -47.40 -5.54 5.94
N GLY A 575 -47.37 -4.35 6.57
CA GLY A 575 -46.17 -3.81 7.21
C GLY A 575 -45.30 -2.93 6.30
N THR A 576 -45.66 -2.72 5.03
CA THR A 576 -44.90 -1.80 4.15
C THR A 576 -45.03 -0.32 4.56
N VAL A 577 -46.23 0.13 4.95
CA VAL A 577 -46.51 1.51 5.35
C VAL A 577 -47.50 1.58 6.50
N GLU A 578 -47.30 2.53 7.41
CA GLU A 578 -48.34 2.96 8.35
C GLU A 578 -49.14 4.07 7.70
N ALA A 579 -50.44 3.84 7.51
CA ALA A 579 -51.31 4.78 6.84
C ALA A 579 -52.66 4.92 7.54
N ARG A 580 -53.16 6.16 7.59
CA ARG A 580 -54.48 6.49 8.14
C ARG A 580 -55.49 6.64 7.01
N LYS A 581 -56.65 5.99 7.17
CA LYS A 581 -57.74 6.02 6.18
C LYS A 581 -58.56 7.31 6.32
N VAL A 582 -58.67 8.06 5.23
CA VAL A 582 -59.50 9.27 5.13
C VAL A 582 -60.37 9.17 3.86
N SER A 583 -61.63 9.58 3.96
CA SER A 583 -62.54 9.68 2.82
C SER A 583 -62.71 11.15 2.46
N GLU A 584 -62.00 11.62 1.43
CA GLU A 584 -62.06 13.00 0.94
C GLU A 584 -62.40 13.00 -0.56
N GLY A 585 -63.39 13.81 -0.95
CA GLY A 585 -63.79 13.95 -2.36
C GLY A 585 -64.49 12.74 -2.99
N GLY A 586 -64.95 11.77 -2.20
CA GLY A 586 -65.59 10.54 -2.69
C GLY A 586 -64.61 9.40 -3.00
N GLU A 587 -63.32 9.59 -2.74
CA GLU A 587 -62.27 8.57 -2.86
C GLU A 587 -61.75 8.15 -1.48
N GLU A 588 -61.55 6.85 -1.28
CA GLU A 588 -60.85 6.33 -0.09
C GLU A 588 -59.34 6.52 -0.26
N ARG A 589 -58.73 7.33 0.62
CA ARG A 589 -57.31 7.67 0.60
C ARG A 589 -56.62 7.15 1.85
N TYR A 590 -55.45 6.56 1.66
CA TYR A 590 -54.59 6.09 2.73
C TYR A 590 -53.43 7.07 2.87
N ILE A 591 -53.55 8.02 3.80
CA ILE A 591 -52.51 9.03 4.05
C ILE A 591 -51.34 8.34 4.73
N LEU A 592 -50.14 8.52 4.19
CA LEU A 592 -48.92 7.90 4.69
C LEU A 592 -48.41 8.64 5.93
N ASP A 593 -48.44 7.98 7.09
CA ASP A 593 -47.88 8.50 8.34
C ASP A 593 -46.41 8.07 8.50
N ALA A 594 -46.10 6.80 8.18
CA ALA A 594 -44.73 6.28 8.18
C ALA A 594 -44.50 5.24 7.07
N ILE A 595 -43.25 5.12 6.62
CA ILE A 595 -42.81 4.12 5.65
C ILE A 595 -41.84 3.17 6.37
N ILE A 596 -42.21 1.88 6.44
CA ILE A 596 -41.41 0.83 7.10
C ILE A 596 -40.67 0.02 6.03
N GLY A 597 -41.40 -0.45 5.02
CA GLY A 597 -40.88 -1.23 3.91
C GLY A 597 -40.68 -2.72 4.21
N GLU A 598 -41.44 -3.31 5.13
CA GLU A 598 -41.32 -4.74 5.46
C GLU A 598 -41.74 -5.64 4.28
N GLY A 599 -40.97 -6.71 4.04
CA GLY A 599 -41.26 -7.72 3.01
C GLY A 599 -41.02 -7.28 1.56
N LEU A 600 -40.26 -6.20 1.34
CA LEU A 600 -39.90 -5.69 0.01
C LEU A 600 -38.44 -5.97 -0.34
N LYS A 601 -38.17 -6.10 -1.64
CA LYS A 601 -36.80 -6.37 -2.14
C LYS A 601 -35.90 -5.15 -2.01
N SER A 602 -36.44 -3.93 -2.15
CA SER A 602 -35.62 -2.71 -2.05
C SER A 602 -35.16 -2.39 -0.63
N THR A 603 -35.85 -2.92 0.38
CA THR A 603 -35.52 -2.78 1.79
C THR A 603 -34.77 -3.98 2.36
N GLU A 604 -34.66 -5.05 1.56
CA GLU A 604 -33.93 -6.25 1.88
C GLU A 604 -32.46 -5.90 2.17
N GLY A 605 -32.06 -6.08 3.42
CA GLY A 605 -30.74 -5.71 3.89
C GLY A 605 -30.62 -4.30 4.53
N GLY A 606 -31.74 -3.68 4.91
CA GLY A 606 -31.78 -2.49 5.76
C GLY A 606 -31.44 -1.19 5.01
N ILE A 607 -32.28 -0.18 5.17
CA ILE A 607 -32.19 1.12 4.49
C ILE A 607 -32.00 2.30 5.43
N GLY A 608 -32.20 2.10 6.75
CA GLY A 608 -32.27 3.16 7.75
C GLY A 608 -31.62 2.83 9.10
N VAL A 609 -32.42 2.95 10.17
CA VAL A 609 -31.96 2.96 11.58
C VAL A 609 -31.41 1.61 12.06
N GLU A 610 -31.86 0.52 11.45
CA GLU A 610 -31.37 -0.84 11.64
C GLU A 610 -29.86 -0.96 11.36
N ASN A 611 -29.36 -0.27 10.31
CA ASN A 611 -27.93 -0.22 10.00
C ASN A 611 -27.15 0.66 10.98
N LEU A 612 -27.79 1.67 11.58
CA LEU A 612 -27.17 2.50 12.63
C LEU A 612 -27.00 1.71 13.92
N GLN A 613 -27.98 0.87 14.27
CA GLN A 613 -27.87 -0.02 15.43
C GLN A 613 -26.71 -1.01 15.25
N GLY A 614 -26.60 -1.65 14.08
CA GLY A 614 -25.50 -2.55 13.75
C GLY A 614 -24.14 -1.83 13.72
N SER A 615 -24.09 -0.62 13.17
CA SER A 615 -22.92 0.27 13.23
C SER A 615 -22.46 0.56 14.67
N GLY A 616 -23.41 0.82 15.58
CA GLY A 616 -23.13 1.02 17.01
C GLY A 616 -22.57 -0.22 17.69
N LEU A 617 -23.07 -1.41 17.30
CA LEU A 617 -22.62 -2.70 17.83
C LEU A 617 -21.15 -2.97 17.49
N ILE A 618 -20.75 -2.80 16.23
CA ILE A 618 -19.37 -3.02 15.78
C ILE A 618 -18.40 -1.95 16.30
N ALA A 619 -18.89 -0.73 16.53
CA ALA A 619 -18.13 0.32 17.18
C ALA A 619 -17.78 -0.08 18.62
N GLY A 620 -18.78 -0.50 19.40
CA GLY A 620 -18.58 -0.97 20.78
C GLY A 620 -17.64 -2.17 20.84
N GLU A 621 -17.80 -3.13 19.93
CA GLU A 621 -16.94 -4.31 19.87
C GLU A 621 -15.49 -3.97 19.53
N THR A 622 -15.26 -3.05 18.58
CA THR A 622 -13.91 -2.61 18.24
C THR A 622 -13.24 -1.88 19.41
N SER A 623 -13.99 -1.10 20.19
CA SER A 623 -13.46 -0.45 21.40
C SER A 623 -12.95 -1.48 22.41
N ARG A 624 -13.72 -2.55 22.63
CA ARG A 624 -13.34 -3.65 23.53
C ARG A 624 -12.15 -4.44 22.98
N ALA A 625 -12.19 -4.77 21.68
CA ALA A 625 -11.11 -5.51 21.03
C ALA A 625 -9.76 -4.78 21.14
N TYR A 626 -9.72 -3.45 21.04
CA TYR A 626 -8.50 -2.67 21.25
C TYR A 626 -7.96 -2.76 22.69
N GLN A 627 -8.83 -2.86 23.70
CA GLN A 627 -8.40 -2.99 25.09
C GLN A 627 -7.80 -4.36 25.38
N GLU A 628 -8.31 -5.41 24.75
CA GLU A 628 -7.96 -6.80 25.06
C GLU A 628 -6.96 -7.43 24.09
N THR A 629 -6.93 -7.02 22.81
CA THR A 629 -6.15 -7.65 21.74
C THR A 629 -5.45 -6.65 20.83
N PHE A 630 -4.50 -7.12 20.03
CA PHE A 630 -3.87 -6.28 19.02
C PHE A 630 -4.84 -5.98 17.86
N THR A 631 -5.15 -4.71 17.65
CA THR A 631 -5.94 -4.22 16.51
C THR A 631 -5.07 -3.36 15.59
N LEU A 632 -5.16 -3.59 14.29
CA LEU A 632 -4.52 -2.77 13.25
C LEU A 632 -5.51 -2.53 12.11
N SER A 633 -5.58 -1.29 11.63
CA SER A 633 -6.42 -0.91 10.50
C SER A 633 -5.56 -0.43 9.32
N TYR A 634 -5.86 -0.92 8.13
CA TYR A 634 -5.25 -0.50 6.88
C TYR A 634 -6.29 0.10 5.95
N ILE A 635 -6.08 1.35 5.54
CA ILE A 635 -6.97 2.08 4.66
C ILE A 635 -6.44 1.99 3.22
N THR A 636 -7.00 1.05 2.48
CA THR A 636 -6.68 0.74 1.06
C THR A 636 -7.53 1.54 0.07
N GLY A 637 -8.64 2.14 0.50
CA GLY A 637 -9.46 2.98 -0.35
C GLY A 637 -10.23 4.00 0.47
N ARG A 638 -11.26 4.62 -0.11
CA ARG A 638 -12.12 5.54 0.65
C ARG A 638 -12.75 4.82 1.86
N SER A 639 -12.75 5.51 3.00
CA SER A 639 -13.41 5.04 4.22
C SER A 639 -14.33 6.14 4.75
N VAL A 640 -15.62 5.85 4.89
CA VAL A 640 -16.66 6.87 5.13
C VAL A 640 -17.49 6.56 6.38
N GLY A 641 -17.84 7.58 7.15
CA GLY A 641 -18.81 7.47 8.25
C GLY A 641 -18.37 6.48 9.34
N ILE A 642 -19.16 5.42 9.58
CA ILE A 642 -18.81 4.38 10.56
C ILE A 642 -17.48 3.70 10.24
N GLY A 643 -17.19 3.43 8.97
CA GLY A 643 -15.91 2.84 8.57
C GLY A 643 -14.75 3.75 8.92
N ALA A 644 -14.92 5.07 8.76
CA ALA A 644 -13.96 6.04 9.26
C ALA A 644 -13.79 5.90 10.78
N TYR A 645 -14.83 5.78 11.60
CA TYR A 645 -14.70 5.58 13.06
C TYR A 645 -14.06 4.25 13.48
N LEU A 646 -14.31 3.15 12.74
CA LEU A 646 -13.65 1.87 12.99
C LEU A 646 -12.14 1.97 12.79
N ASN A 647 -11.71 2.83 11.85
CA ASN A 647 -10.31 3.17 11.63
C ASN A 647 -9.83 4.27 12.59
N LEU A 648 -10.60 5.34 12.80
CA LEU A 648 -10.14 6.61 13.36
C LEU A 648 -9.65 6.42 14.80
N GLY A 649 -8.38 6.77 14.97
CA GLY A 649 -7.59 6.49 16.16
C GLY A 649 -7.79 7.41 17.35
N ASN A 650 -8.94 8.09 17.48
CA ASN A 650 -9.29 8.77 18.74
C ASN A 650 -10.21 7.96 19.66
N ARG A 651 -10.69 6.77 19.25
CA ARG A 651 -11.50 5.95 20.17
C ARG A 651 -11.51 4.42 19.98
N LEU A 652 -11.37 3.86 18.77
CA LEU A 652 -11.71 2.44 18.52
C LEU A 652 -10.55 1.57 18.01
N GLY A 653 -10.06 1.75 16.77
CA GLY A 653 -9.01 0.87 16.19
C GLY A 653 -7.55 1.29 16.47
N GLN A 654 -7.35 2.59 16.74
CA GLN A 654 -6.10 3.31 17.03
C GLN A 654 -4.97 3.19 16.01
N ARG A 655 -4.41 2.00 15.76
CA ARG A 655 -3.24 1.83 14.89
C ARG A 655 -3.66 1.88 13.41
N ASN A 656 -3.25 2.93 12.70
CA ASN A 656 -3.68 3.15 11.32
C ASN A 656 -2.53 3.26 10.32
N ILE A 657 -2.64 2.50 9.25
CA ILE A 657 -1.82 2.63 8.04
C ILE A 657 -2.72 3.21 6.94
N GLN A 658 -2.34 4.33 6.34
CA GLN A 658 -3.14 5.00 5.31
C GLN A 658 -2.40 5.02 3.97
N MET A 659 -3.08 4.58 2.89
CA MET A 659 -2.54 4.77 1.55
C MET A 659 -2.68 6.23 1.09
N VAL A 660 -1.70 6.75 0.34
CA VAL A 660 -1.64 8.17 -0.09
C VAL A 660 -2.93 8.64 -0.78
N SER A 661 -3.54 7.81 -1.62
CA SER A 661 -4.76 8.13 -2.38
C SER A 661 -6.07 7.74 -1.68
N SER A 662 -6.01 7.39 -0.38
CA SER A 662 -7.17 6.87 0.35
C SER A 662 -7.67 7.83 1.43
N PRO A 663 -8.78 8.56 1.19
CA PRO A 663 -9.31 9.50 2.16
C PRO A 663 -10.15 8.79 3.24
N MET A 664 -9.94 9.20 4.50
CA MET A 664 -10.80 8.88 5.64
C MET A 664 -11.72 10.07 5.94
N ILE A 665 -13.02 9.95 5.67
CA ILE A 665 -13.96 11.07 5.80
C ILE A 665 -15.18 10.71 6.65
N LEU A 666 -15.72 11.71 7.35
CA LEU A 666 -17.02 11.56 8.01
C LEU A 666 -18.16 11.87 7.04
N THR A 667 -18.05 13.00 6.34
CA THR A 667 -19.06 13.53 5.43
C THR A 667 -18.41 13.84 4.08
N GLY A 668 -19.09 13.50 2.98
CA GLY A 668 -18.60 13.81 1.64
C GLY A 668 -18.52 15.32 1.38
N PHE A 669 -17.46 15.76 0.69
CA PHE A 669 -17.24 17.19 0.39
C PHE A 669 -18.43 17.87 -0.29
N SER A 670 -19.14 17.16 -1.17
CA SER A 670 -20.31 17.68 -1.89
C SER A 670 -21.50 17.96 -0.96
N ALA A 671 -21.66 17.16 0.10
CA ALA A 671 -22.68 17.41 1.12
C ALA A 671 -22.32 18.62 1.98
N LEU A 672 -21.03 18.81 2.31
CA LEU A 672 -20.56 20.00 3.03
C LEU A 672 -20.76 21.29 2.21
N ASN A 673 -20.45 21.25 0.91
CA ASN A 673 -20.68 22.40 0.03
C ASN A 673 -22.16 22.77 -0.06
N LYS A 674 -23.06 21.77 -0.12
CA LYS A 674 -24.51 22.00 -0.08
C LYS A 674 -24.94 22.62 1.25
N LEU A 675 -24.41 22.14 2.37
CA LEU A 675 -24.71 22.68 3.70
C LEU A 675 -24.24 24.13 3.85
N LEU A 676 -23.05 24.46 3.35
CA LEU A 676 -22.49 25.81 3.38
C LEU A 676 -23.08 26.74 2.31
N GLY A 677 -23.86 26.20 1.36
CA GLY A 677 -24.41 26.93 0.21
C GLY A 677 -23.35 27.45 -0.77
N LYS A 678 -22.10 26.97 -0.67
CA LYS A 678 -20.95 27.42 -1.46
C LYS A 678 -20.01 26.26 -1.74
N ASN A 679 -19.35 26.28 -2.91
CA ASN A 679 -18.35 25.29 -3.29
C ASN A 679 -17.01 25.59 -2.62
N VAL A 680 -16.87 25.20 -1.36
CA VAL A 680 -15.66 25.41 -0.55
C VAL A 680 -14.62 24.32 -0.84
N TYR A 681 -15.03 23.06 -0.83
CA TYR A 681 -14.15 21.91 -1.01
C TYR A 681 -14.29 21.31 -2.42
N SER A 682 -13.21 20.78 -3.00
CA SER A 682 -13.19 20.20 -4.35
C SER A 682 -12.85 18.71 -4.41
N SER A 683 -12.27 18.16 -3.35
CA SER A 683 -11.88 16.75 -3.26
C SER A 683 -12.13 16.20 -1.86
N GLN A 684 -12.35 14.88 -1.76
CA GLN A 684 -12.41 14.19 -0.47
C GLN A 684 -11.06 14.22 0.26
N ASP A 685 -9.94 14.23 -0.49
CA ASP A 685 -8.60 14.25 0.10
C ASP A 685 -8.35 15.53 0.90
N GLN A 686 -8.96 16.66 0.52
CA GLN A 686 -8.82 17.92 1.27
C GLN A 686 -9.31 17.81 2.73
N LEU A 687 -10.20 16.85 3.01
CA LEU A 687 -10.79 16.63 4.32
C LEU A 687 -10.20 15.39 5.00
N GLY A 688 -9.95 14.33 4.24
CA GLY A 688 -9.63 13.00 4.76
C GLY A 688 -8.28 12.43 4.33
N GLY A 689 -7.53 13.14 3.49
CA GLY A 689 -6.25 12.66 2.97
C GLY A 689 -5.14 12.66 4.03
N PRO A 690 -3.97 12.06 3.73
CA PRO A 690 -2.84 12.00 4.65
C PRO A 690 -2.37 13.38 5.13
N GLN A 691 -2.52 14.43 4.32
CA GLN A 691 -2.19 15.81 4.68
C GLN A 691 -3.01 16.35 5.85
N ILE A 692 -4.16 15.76 6.16
CA ILE A 692 -4.96 16.09 7.34
C ILE A 692 -4.71 15.08 8.47
N MET A 693 -4.69 13.79 8.14
CA MET A 693 -4.67 12.69 9.11
C MET A 693 -3.29 12.39 9.70
N VAL A 694 -2.21 12.80 9.03
CA VAL A 694 -0.85 12.66 9.56
C VAL A 694 -0.50 13.81 10.53
N PRO A 695 -0.76 15.09 10.21
CA PRO A 695 -0.47 16.19 11.13
C PRO A 695 -1.36 16.24 12.37
N ASN A 696 -2.50 15.56 12.38
CA ASN A 696 -3.39 15.47 13.53
C ASN A 696 -3.19 14.18 14.38
N GLY A 697 -2.34 13.25 13.91
CA GLY A 697 -2.02 12.03 14.64
C GLY A 697 -3.01 10.87 14.51
N VAL A 698 -3.95 10.93 13.57
CA VAL A 698 -4.87 9.80 13.29
C VAL A 698 -4.17 8.67 12.54
N THR A 699 -3.26 9.01 11.62
CA THR A 699 -2.48 8.06 10.80
C THR A 699 -1.09 7.87 11.41
N HIS A 700 -0.76 6.62 11.76
CA HIS A 700 0.57 6.27 12.30
C HIS A 700 1.64 6.19 11.21
N GLN A 701 1.28 5.67 10.03
CA GLN A 701 2.18 5.47 8.90
C GLN A 701 1.44 5.66 7.57
N VAL A 702 2.09 6.30 6.61
CA VAL A 702 1.59 6.45 5.23
C VAL A 702 2.32 5.46 4.32
N VAL A 703 1.58 4.85 3.40
CA VAL A 703 2.10 3.95 2.37
C VAL A 703 1.66 4.40 0.98
N ARG A 704 2.45 4.09 -0.03
CA ARG A 704 2.20 4.52 -1.41
C ARG A 704 1.15 3.66 -2.11
N ASP A 705 1.18 2.36 -1.85
CA ASP A 705 0.32 1.36 -2.49
C ASP A 705 -0.06 0.22 -1.54
N ASP A 706 -0.93 -0.67 -2.02
CA ASP A 706 -1.41 -1.84 -1.27
C ASP A 706 -0.31 -2.84 -0.93
N GLN A 707 0.74 -2.97 -1.75
CA GLN A 707 1.84 -3.91 -1.50
C GLN A 707 2.73 -3.41 -0.35
N GLU A 708 3.05 -2.12 -0.33
CA GLU A 708 3.74 -1.47 0.80
C GLU A 708 2.87 -1.51 2.06
N GLY A 709 1.53 -1.38 1.92
CA GLY A 709 0.57 -1.58 3.00
C GLY A 709 0.67 -2.98 3.63
N MET A 710 0.72 -4.03 2.82
CA MET A 710 0.91 -5.41 3.32
C MET A 710 2.26 -5.61 4.00
N SER A 711 3.33 -5.02 3.46
CA SER A 711 4.64 -5.05 4.12
C SER A 711 4.60 -4.36 5.48
N ALA A 712 4.00 -3.17 5.57
CA ALA A 712 3.85 -2.43 6.81
C ALA A 712 3.06 -3.24 7.85
N ILE A 713 1.97 -3.92 7.46
CA ILE A 713 1.23 -4.82 8.37
C ILE A 713 2.15 -5.90 8.95
N LEU A 714 3.00 -6.52 8.13
CA LEU A 714 3.95 -7.54 8.58
C LEU A 714 5.07 -6.98 9.48
N ASP A 715 5.49 -5.73 9.25
CA ASP A 715 6.47 -5.04 10.08
C ASP A 715 5.91 -4.71 11.46
N TRP A 716 4.67 -4.23 11.53
CA TRP A 716 3.94 -4.07 12.80
C TRP A 716 3.82 -5.39 13.53
N LEU A 717 3.33 -6.45 12.86
CA LEU A 717 3.19 -7.78 13.46
C LEU A 717 4.54 -8.34 13.93
N SER A 718 5.66 -7.93 13.34
CA SER A 718 6.99 -8.37 13.78
C SER A 718 7.28 -8.09 15.25
N TYR A 719 6.74 -6.99 15.79
CA TYR A 719 6.95 -6.58 17.17
C TYR A 719 5.92 -7.19 18.13
N VAL A 720 4.78 -7.65 17.60
CA VAL A 720 3.61 -8.08 18.37
C VAL A 720 3.68 -9.57 18.70
N PRO A 721 3.35 -9.99 19.94
CA PRO A 721 3.28 -11.40 20.31
C PRO A 721 2.23 -12.16 19.47
N LYS A 722 2.36 -13.50 19.41
CA LYS A 722 1.41 -14.34 18.67
C LYS A 722 -0.01 -14.30 19.25
N ASP A 723 -0.13 -14.13 20.56
CA ASP A 723 -1.36 -14.03 21.32
C ASP A 723 -1.13 -13.14 22.56
N VAL A 724 -2.21 -12.75 23.26
CA VAL A 724 -2.16 -11.87 24.43
C VAL A 724 -1.38 -12.47 25.62
N SER A 725 -1.30 -13.80 25.71
CA SER A 725 -0.62 -14.49 26.83
C SER A 725 0.88 -14.66 26.60
N CYS A 726 1.33 -14.54 25.35
CA CYS A 726 2.71 -14.78 24.98
C CYS A 726 3.59 -13.55 25.10
N LEU A 727 4.87 -13.82 25.36
CA LEU A 727 5.90 -12.79 25.33
C LEU A 727 6.15 -12.29 23.90
N PRO A 728 6.53 -11.01 23.73
CA PRO A 728 6.95 -10.48 22.44
C PRO A 728 8.08 -11.29 21.80
N PRO A 729 8.12 -11.39 20.46
CA PRO A 729 9.09 -12.24 19.77
C PRO A 729 10.51 -11.69 19.86
N VAL A 730 11.40 -12.44 20.50
CA VAL A 730 12.84 -12.16 20.51
C VAL A 730 13.46 -12.73 19.24
N CYS A 731 13.87 -11.85 18.32
CA CYS A 731 14.62 -12.27 17.15
C CYS A 731 16.09 -12.39 17.50
N GLN A 732 16.81 -13.33 16.89
CA GLN A 732 18.27 -13.25 16.98
C GLN A 732 18.73 -12.00 16.21
N PRO A 733 19.56 -11.12 16.81
CA PRO A 733 20.09 -9.98 16.10
C PRO A 733 20.84 -10.49 14.86
N SER A 734 20.71 -9.79 13.73
CA SER A 734 21.57 -10.02 12.58
C SER A 734 23.02 -9.98 13.08
N GLY A 735 23.87 -10.91 12.64
CA GLY A 735 25.25 -11.05 13.15
C GLY A 735 26.09 -9.77 13.12
N SER A 736 25.60 -8.70 12.51
CA SER A 736 26.12 -7.33 12.53
C SER A 736 25.93 -6.54 13.84
N ASP A 737 25.01 -6.88 14.75
CA ASP A 737 24.70 -6.03 15.93
C ASP A 737 24.54 -6.80 17.27
N PRO A 738 25.65 -7.15 17.96
CA PRO A 738 25.60 -7.87 19.23
C PRO A 738 25.03 -7.02 20.38
N TRP A 739 24.53 -7.68 21.44
CA TRP A 739 24.12 -7.00 22.66
C TRP A 739 25.31 -6.42 23.44
N ASP A 740 26.47 -7.08 23.35
CA ASP A 740 27.72 -6.73 24.04
C ASP A 740 28.55 -5.72 23.24
N ARG A 741 28.03 -4.50 23.10
CA ARG A 741 28.77 -3.39 22.48
C ARG A 741 28.46 -2.06 23.15
N ASP A 742 29.34 -1.11 22.91
CA ASP A 742 29.18 0.26 23.36
C ASP A 742 28.22 1.05 22.45
N VAL A 743 27.65 2.11 23.00
CA VAL A 743 26.93 3.14 22.22
C VAL A 743 27.93 4.20 21.77
N GLU A 744 28.16 4.30 20.47
CA GLU A 744 29.21 5.15 19.88
C GLU A 744 28.74 6.59 19.67
N PHE A 745 27.46 6.79 19.35
CA PHE A 745 26.89 8.13 19.24
C PHE A 745 26.68 8.72 20.64
N GLU A 746 27.29 9.87 20.91
CA GLU A 746 27.11 10.60 22.17
C GLU A 746 26.21 11.83 21.98
N PRO A 747 25.13 11.98 22.77
CA PRO A 747 24.35 13.21 22.86
C PRO A 747 25.23 14.44 23.15
N SER A 748 25.01 15.53 22.41
CA SER A 748 25.71 16.80 22.64
C SER A 748 24.86 17.79 23.44
N LEU A 749 25.49 18.86 23.95
CA LEU A 749 24.78 19.98 24.59
C LEU A 749 23.99 20.83 23.59
N LEU A 750 24.44 20.87 22.33
CA LEU A 750 23.74 21.56 21.25
C LEU A 750 22.53 20.73 20.77
N PRO A 751 21.48 21.35 20.21
CA PRO A 751 20.36 20.61 19.64
C PRO A 751 20.83 19.63 18.56
N TYR A 752 20.37 18.39 18.66
CA TYR A 752 20.66 17.27 17.75
C TYR A 752 19.37 16.49 17.45
N ASP A 753 19.37 15.65 16.41
CA ASP A 753 18.25 14.76 16.13
C ASP A 753 18.33 13.50 17.02
N PRO A 754 17.36 13.24 17.92
CA PRO A 754 17.39 12.04 18.76
C PRO A 754 17.39 10.75 17.97
N ARG A 755 16.88 10.76 16.73
CA ARG A 755 16.90 9.58 15.83
C ARG A 755 18.31 9.08 15.61
N ASP A 756 19.31 9.95 15.65
CA ASP A 756 20.71 9.61 15.43
C ASP A 756 21.27 8.71 16.53
N PHE A 757 20.94 8.98 17.80
CA PHE A 757 21.36 8.09 18.89
C PHE A 757 20.50 6.82 18.98
N LEU A 758 19.28 6.83 18.42
CA LEU A 758 18.42 5.65 18.38
C LEU A 758 18.93 4.64 17.33
N ARG A 759 19.06 5.06 16.07
CA ARG A 759 19.38 4.18 14.92
C ARG A 759 20.86 4.16 14.53
N GLY A 760 21.63 5.14 14.99
CA GLY A 760 22.98 5.43 14.51
C GLY A 760 23.01 6.40 13.33
N VAL A 761 24.17 7.02 13.09
CA VAL A 761 24.41 7.97 11.99
C VAL A 761 25.58 7.50 11.14
N ILE A 762 25.56 7.81 9.85
CA ILE A 762 26.73 7.69 8.98
C ILE A 762 27.34 9.08 8.90
N ASP A 763 28.53 9.25 9.46
CA ASP A 763 29.26 10.52 9.40
C ASP A 763 29.70 10.83 7.96
N HIS A 764 30.07 12.09 7.71
CA HIS A 764 30.57 12.56 6.41
C HIS A 764 31.79 11.78 5.88
N ASP A 765 32.57 11.16 6.78
CA ASP A 765 33.73 10.33 6.45
C ASP A 765 33.35 8.89 6.04
N GLY A 766 32.06 8.56 6.03
CA GLY A 766 31.54 7.22 5.76
C GLY A 766 31.63 6.26 6.95
N SER A 767 32.13 6.72 8.11
CA SER A 767 32.12 5.95 9.35
C SER A 767 30.70 5.90 9.94
N ARG A 768 30.21 4.70 10.23
CA ARG A 768 28.88 4.50 10.83
C ARG A 768 29.00 4.46 12.34
N LYS A 769 28.56 5.52 13.01
CA LYS A 769 28.40 5.54 14.47
C LYS A 769 27.13 4.80 14.85
N ARG A 770 27.27 3.76 15.66
CA ARG A 770 26.15 2.93 16.11
C ARG A 770 25.36 3.61 17.24
N GLY A 771 24.04 3.54 17.14
CA GLY A 771 23.11 4.03 18.16
C GLY A 771 22.87 3.03 19.29
N PHE A 772 21.88 3.30 20.14
CA PHE A 772 21.47 2.46 21.27
C PHE A 772 20.78 1.17 20.82
N PHE A 773 19.90 1.25 19.81
CA PHE A 773 19.14 0.13 19.29
C PHE A 773 19.86 -0.63 18.17
N ASP A 774 19.27 -1.75 17.77
CA ASP A 774 19.79 -2.59 16.71
C ASP A 774 19.68 -1.89 15.35
N ALA A 775 20.73 -1.99 14.55
CA ALA A 775 20.81 -1.40 13.21
C ALA A 775 19.62 -1.82 12.32
N GLY A 776 18.84 -0.84 11.85
CA GLY A 776 17.69 -1.09 10.96
C GLY A 776 16.43 -1.58 11.68
N SER A 777 16.41 -1.61 13.02
CA SER A 777 15.21 -2.00 13.79
C SER A 777 14.29 -0.84 14.16
N TRP A 778 14.75 0.40 14.02
CA TRP A 778 13.98 1.59 14.39
C TRP A 778 12.88 1.88 13.35
N THR A 779 11.63 1.92 13.80
CA THR A 779 10.49 2.40 13.02
C THR A 779 9.76 3.49 13.79
N GLU A 780 9.74 4.71 13.24
CA GLU A 780 9.03 5.85 13.82
C GLU A 780 7.55 5.83 13.41
N TYR A 781 6.69 6.20 14.34
CA TYR A 781 5.25 6.33 14.11
C TYR A 781 4.77 7.71 14.54
N LEU A 782 3.70 8.18 13.89
CA LEU A 782 3.10 9.50 14.16
C LEU A 782 4.12 10.64 13.94
N GLU A 783 5.00 10.52 12.94
CA GLU A 783 6.08 11.49 12.66
C GLU A 783 5.57 12.91 12.37
N GLY A 784 4.35 13.02 11.83
CA GLY A 784 3.77 14.30 11.41
C GLY A 784 3.18 15.14 12.54
N TRP A 785 2.89 14.54 13.68
CA TRP A 785 2.13 15.16 14.77
C TRP A 785 2.89 15.12 16.10
N GLY A 786 2.77 16.18 16.90
CA GLY A 786 3.48 16.28 18.18
C GLY A 786 4.99 16.06 18.05
N ARG A 787 5.62 16.69 17.04
CA ARG A 787 7.02 16.46 16.61
C ARG A 787 8.07 16.70 17.69
N THR A 788 7.72 17.36 18.79
CA THR A 788 8.60 17.52 19.96
C THR A 788 8.85 16.21 20.70
N VAL A 789 8.01 15.20 20.48
CA VAL A 789 8.17 13.84 21.01
C VAL A 789 8.21 12.84 19.86
N ILE A 790 9.23 12.00 19.88
CA ILE A 790 9.46 10.94 18.90
C ILE A 790 8.99 9.62 19.53
N VAL A 791 8.13 8.90 18.83
CA VAL A 791 7.56 7.63 19.27
C VAL A 791 7.84 6.59 18.21
N GLY A 792 8.27 5.41 18.62
CA GLY A 792 8.61 4.34 17.70
C GLY A 792 8.71 2.97 18.36
N ARG A 793 8.98 1.96 17.53
CA ARG A 793 9.30 0.60 17.96
C ARG A 793 10.71 0.27 17.50
N ALA A 794 11.46 -0.43 18.34
CA ALA A 794 12.82 -0.83 18.05
C ALA A 794 13.19 -2.15 18.73
N ARG A 795 14.34 -2.71 18.37
CA ARG A 795 14.88 -3.90 19.01
C ARG A 795 16.17 -3.60 19.76
N LEU A 796 16.28 -4.15 20.96
CA LEU A 796 17.47 -4.09 21.81
C LEU A 796 18.05 -5.49 21.96
N GLY A 797 19.09 -5.81 21.19
CA GLY A 797 19.67 -7.16 21.14
C GLY A 797 18.64 -8.21 20.72
N GLY A 798 17.75 -7.86 19.79
CA GLY A 798 16.67 -8.72 19.32
C GLY A 798 15.32 -8.57 20.02
N MET A 799 15.29 -8.04 21.24
CA MET A 799 14.06 -7.87 22.02
C MET A 799 13.28 -6.62 21.57
N PRO A 800 12.00 -6.75 21.18
CA PRO A 800 11.20 -5.62 20.74
C PRO A 800 10.74 -4.79 21.94
N MET A 801 10.74 -3.47 21.77
CA MET A 801 10.24 -2.53 22.78
C MET A 801 9.69 -1.24 22.15
N GLY A 802 8.75 -0.63 22.85
CA GLY A 802 8.29 0.71 22.56
C GLY A 802 9.30 1.75 23.04
N VAL A 803 9.42 2.84 22.30
CA VAL A 803 10.41 3.88 22.57
C VAL A 803 9.75 5.23 22.51
N ILE A 804 10.04 6.06 23.51
CA ILE A 804 9.66 7.46 23.56
C ILE A 804 10.93 8.28 23.77
N ALA A 805 11.20 9.24 22.88
CA ALA A 805 12.34 10.14 22.94
C ALA A 805 11.91 11.59 22.72
N VAL A 806 12.74 12.53 23.15
CA VAL A 806 12.41 13.96 23.11
C VAL A 806 13.26 14.69 22.08
N GLU A 807 12.60 15.37 21.15
CA GLU A 807 13.27 16.23 20.16
C GLU A 807 13.88 17.45 20.87
N THR A 808 15.15 17.71 20.56
CA THR A 808 15.92 18.77 21.21
C THR A 808 15.93 20.06 20.40
N ARG A 809 15.69 19.95 19.08
CA ARG A 809 15.53 21.09 18.18
C ARG A 809 14.15 21.70 18.33
N SER A 810 14.03 22.98 18.02
CA SER A 810 12.71 23.59 17.82
C SER A 810 12.08 23.01 16.56
N VAL A 811 10.80 22.66 16.64
CA VAL A 811 10.03 22.10 15.54
C VAL A 811 8.95 23.07 15.10
N GLU A 812 8.73 23.13 13.80
CA GLU A 812 7.66 23.93 13.22
C GLU A 812 6.42 23.05 13.00
N ARG A 813 5.28 23.56 13.47
CA ARG A 813 3.95 23.01 13.20
C ARG A 813 3.21 23.99 12.28
N LEU A 814 2.73 23.45 11.17
CA LEU A 814 1.96 24.18 10.18
C LEU A 814 0.47 23.90 10.41
N VAL A 815 -0.30 24.93 10.77
CA VAL A 815 -1.76 24.84 10.85
C VAL A 815 -2.32 25.34 9.51
N PRO A 816 -2.97 24.48 8.71
CA PRO A 816 -3.50 24.87 7.41
C PRO A 816 -4.63 25.89 7.56
N ALA A 817 -4.78 26.78 6.57
CA ALA A 817 -5.90 27.69 6.51
C ALA A 817 -7.21 26.91 6.29
N ASP A 818 -8.29 27.29 6.99
CA ASP A 818 -9.61 26.72 6.75
C ASP A 818 -10.26 27.39 5.52
N PRO A 819 -10.51 26.65 4.42
CA PRO A 819 -11.14 27.20 3.23
C PRO A 819 -12.58 27.72 3.47
N SER A 820 -13.24 27.26 4.55
CA SER A 820 -14.61 27.68 4.88
C SER A 820 -14.65 29.12 5.42
N ASN A 821 -13.56 29.59 6.02
CA ASN A 821 -13.41 30.93 6.56
C ASN A 821 -12.40 31.73 5.71
N PRO A 822 -12.84 32.70 4.89
CA PRO A 822 -11.95 33.49 4.04
C PRO A 822 -10.90 34.31 4.79
N ALA A 823 -11.11 34.58 6.09
CA ALA A 823 -10.14 35.30 6.92
C ALA A 823 -9.07 34.37 7.52
N SER A 824 -9.24 33.04 7.42
CA SER A 824 -8.26 32.08 7.90
C SER A 824 -7.00 32.15 7.04
N CYS A 825 -5.85 32.27 7.68
CA CYS A 825 -4.55 32.14 7.06
C CYS A 825 -3.80 30.95 7.64
N GLU A 826 -2.78 30.50 6.92
CA GLU A 826 -1.87 29.47 7.40
C GLU A 826 -1.01 30.03 8.54
N VAL A 827 -0.97 29.30 9.66
CA VAL A 827 -0.23 29.72 10.86
C VAL A 827 0.95 28.77 11.08
N LYS A 828 2.15 29.34 11.19
CA LYS A 828 3.37 28.61 11.57
C LYS A 828 3.61 28.78 13.06
N GLU A 829 3.48 27.69 13.80
CA GLU A 829 3.77 27.64 15.23
C GLU A 829 5.14 27.02 15.46
N VAL A 830 6.00 27.73 16.18
CA VAL A 830 7.32 27.22 16.57
C VAL A 830 7.21 26.65 17.97
N ASN A 831 7.38 25.34 18.09
CA ASN A 831 7.41 24.63 19.37
C ASN A 831 8.87 24.40 19.77
N GLY A 832 9.25 24.88 20.96
CA GLY A 832 10.60 24.69 21.49
C GLY A 832 10.89 23.21 21.78
N GLY A 833 12.12 22.77 21.49
CA GLY A 833 12.57 21.43 21.88
C GLY A 833 12.59 21.26 23.41
N LYS A 834 12.56 20.01 23.89
CA LYS A 834 12.57 19.66 25.32
C LYS A 834 11.37 20.15 26.14
N VAL A 835 10.25 20.52 25.51
CA VAL A 835 9.05 21.01 26.20
C VAL A 835 7.83 20.20 25.77
N TRP A 836 6.95 19.87 26.72
CA TRP A 836 5.64 19.33 26.40
C TRP A 836 4.65 20.43 26.04
N PHE A 837 4.02 20.25 24.89
CA PHE A 837 2.85 20.94 24.35
C PHE A 837 1.63 20.02 24.40
N PRO A 838 0.39 20.55 24.25
CA PRO A 838 -0.84 19.75 24.28
C PRO A 838 -0.80 18.52 23.36
N ASP A 839 -0.35 18.70 22.11
CA ASP A 839 -0.23 17.63 21.12
C ASP A 839 0.80 16.57 21.54
N SER A 840 1.97 16.99 22.02
CA SER A 840 3.03 16.08 22.44
C SER A 840 2.72 15.32 23.74
N ALA A 841 1.99 15.93 24.69
CA ALA A 841 1.54 15.27 25.90
C ALA A 841 0.50 14.20 25.57
N PHE A 842 -0.48 14.54 24.72
CA PHE A 842 -1.48 13.59 24.26
C PHE A 842 -0.87 12.47 23.42
N LYS A 843 0.10 12.77 22.53
CA LYS A 843 0.89 11.76 21.79
C LYS A 843 1.63 10.80 22.73
N THR A 844 2.21 11.32 23.81
CA THR A 844 2.92 10.50 24.81
C THR A 844 1.96 9.54 25.51
N ALA A 845 0.81 10.04 26.00
CA ALA A 845 -0.22 9.23 26.63
C ALA A 845 -0.80 8.17 25.68
N GLN A 846 -1.03 8.56 24.43
CA GLN A 846 -1.55 7.68 23.37
C GLN A 846 -0.56 6.56 23.05
N ALA A 847 0.74 6.87 22.91
CA ALA A 847 1.78 5.90 22.67
C ALA A 847 1.90 4.86 23.80
N LEU A 848 1.82 5.30 25.06
CA LEU A 848 1.86 4.41 26.22
C LEU A 848 0.68 3.43 26.20
N LYS A 849 -0.52 3.89 25.85
CA LYS A 849 -1.70 3.02 25.70
C LYS A 849 -1.51 2.01 24.57
N ASP A 850 -0.98 2.45 23.42
CA ASP A 850 -0.71 1.58 22.26
C ASP A 850 0.31 0.49 22.56
N PHE A 851 1.40 0.80 23.28
CA PHE A 851 2.42 -0.18 23.65
C PHE A 851 1.93 -1.18 24.71
N ASN A 852 1.02 -0.73 25.60
CA ASN A 852 0.44 -1.57 26.64
C ASN A 852 -0.59 -2.55 26.07
N ARG A 853 -1.62 -2.03 25.40
CA ARG A 853 -2.85 -2.76 25.07
C ARG A 853 -2.67 -3.57 23.79
N GLY A 854 -2.56 -4.89 23.90
CA GLY A 854 -2.47 -5.81 22.76
C GLY A 854 -1.08 -5.93 22.12
N GLU A 855 -0.22 -4.92 22.23
CA GLU A 855 1.19 -5.02 21.84
C GLU A 855 2.05 -5.72 22.88
N ASN A 856 1.70 -5.58 24.17
CA ASN A 856 2.40 -6.16 25.29
C ASN A 856 3.91 -5.92 25.28
N LEU A 857 4.33 -4.72 24.87
CA LEU A 857 5.74 -4.37 24.75
C LEU A 857 6.24 -3.73 26.05
N PRO A 858 7.49 -3.99 26.47
CA PRO A 858 8.17 -3.10 27.41
C PRO A 858 8.45 -1.75 26.74
N VAL A 859 8.58 -0.68 27.54
CA VAL A 859 8.86 0.67 27.03
C VAL A 859 10.12 1.25 27.65
N ILE A 860 10.91 1.96 26.83
CA ILE A 860 11.98 2.83 27.30
C ILE A 860 11.70 4.30 26.92
N ILE A 861 11.80 5.17 27.92
CA ILE A 861 11.59 6.61 27.78
C ILE A 861 12.92 7.33 27.98
N PHE A 862 13.48 7.91 26.91
CA PHE A 862 14.65 8.78 26.98
C PHE A 862 14.22 10.19 27.41
N ALA A 863 14.10 10.38 28.73
CA ALA A 863 13.51 11.57 29.31
C ALA A 863 14.46 12.79 29.21
N ASN A 864 14.04 13.84 28.50
CA ASN A 864 14.82 15.07 28.33
C ASN A 864 13.88 16.30 28.24
N TRP A 865 12.88 16.35 29.14
CA TRP A 865 11.90 17.44 29.21
C TRP A 865 12.24 18.43 30.34
N ARG A 866 12.33 19.71 29.99
CA ARG A 866 12.50 20.82 30.94
C ARG A 866 11.19 21.26 31.61
N GLY A 867 10.06 20.73 31.16
CA GLY A 867 8.75 21.04 31.73
C GLY A 867 7.64 21.04 30.70
N PHE A 868 6.50 21.57 31.12
CA PHE A 868 5.33 21.82 30.29
C PHE A 868 5.31 23.28 29.81
N SER A 869 4.71 23.52 28.64
CA SER A 869 4.44 24.89 28.19
C SER A 869 3.39 25.55 29.08
N GLY A 870 3.81 26.55 29.85
CA GLY A 870 2.94 27.35 30.72
C GLY A 870 2.29 28.56 30.04
N GLY A 871 2.39 28.68 28.71
CA GLY A 871 1.81 29.80 27.96
C GLY A 871 0.28 29.79 27.97
N THR A 872 -0.36 30.96 28.01
CA THR A 872 -1.83 31.08 28.09
C THR A 872 -2.56 30.28 27.01
N ARG A 873 -2.03 30.28 25.77
CA ARG A 873 -2.58 29.49 24.65
C ARG A 873 -2.58 27.99 24.95
N ASP A 874 -1.46 27.47 25.42
CA ASP A 874 -1.29 26.02 25.63
C ASP A 874 -2.04 25.55 26.88
N MET A 875 -2.15 26.43 27.89
CA MET A 875 -3.03 26.23 29.05
C MET A 875 -4.51 26.19 28.64
N TYR A 876 -4.95 27.11 27.76
CA TYR A 876 -6.30 27.10 27.20
C TYR A 876 -6.57 25.85 26.35
N ASN A 877 -5.57 25.40 25.59
CA ASN A 877 -5.58 24.14 24.85
C ASN A 877 -5.39 22.89 25.74
N GLU A 878 -5.79 22.99 27.01
CA GLU A 878 -6.00 21.85 27.92
C GLU A 878 -4.77 21.00 28.23
N ILE A 879 -3.56 21.58 28.18
CA ILE A 879 -2.30 20.85 28.45
C ILE A 879 -2.31 20.05 29.75
N LEU A 880 -2.99 20.56 30.80
CA LEU A 880 -3.12 19.87 32.09
C LEU A 880 -3.93 18.56 31.99
N LYS A 881 -4.98 18.53 31.16
CA LYS A 881 -5.75 17.29 30.93
C LYS A 881 -4.87 16.24 30.27
N PHE A 882 -4.10 16.65 29.25
CA PHE A 882 -3.19 15.73 28.55
C PHE A 882 -2.01 15.28 29.41
N GLY A 883 -1.52 16.14 30.31
CA GLY A 883 -0.54 15.75 31.33
C GLY A 883 -1.08 14.68 32.29
N ALA A 884 -2.34 14.80 32.74
CA ALA A 884 -2.99 13.80 33.57
C ALA A 884 -3.18 12.45 32.83
N MET A 885 -3.51 12.50 31.54
CA MET A 885 -3.64 11.28 30.71
C MET A 885 -2.37 10.45 30.61
N ILE A 886 -1.18 11.06 30.75
CA ILE A 886 0.10 10.32 30.82
C ILE A 886 0.14 9.49 32.10
N VAL A 887 -0.25 10.08 33.23
CA VAL A 887 -0.30 9.39 34.53
C VAL A 887 -1.30 8.24 34.47
N ASP A 888 -2.51 8.48 33.95
CA ASP A 888 -3.52 7.43 33.79
C ASP A 888 -2.99 6.24 32.96
N ALA A 889 -2.29 6.55 31.85
CA ALA A 889 -1.71 5.52 30.98
C ALA A 889 -0.59 4.71 31.66
N LEU A 890 0.18 5.33 32.55
CA LEU A 890 1.26 4.66 33.31
C LEU A 890 0.71 3.80 34.45
N VAL A 891 -0.38 4.22 35.10
CA VAL A 891 -1.07 3.44 36.14
C VAL A 891 -1.64 2.15 35.56
N GLU A 892 -2.26 2.22 34.37
CA GLU A 892 -2.82 1.05 33.68
C GLU A 892 -1.76 0.14 33.03
N TYR A 893 -0.49 0.53 33.04
CA TYR A 893 0.57 -0.15 32.29
C TYR A 893 1.00 -1.47 32.95
N GLU A 894 0.94 -2.58 32.21
CA GLU A 894 1.19 -3.92 32.78
C GLU A 894 2.61 -4.45 32.58
N HIS A 895 3.37 -3.84 31.66
CA HIS A 895 4.69 -4.31 31.23
C HIS A 895 5.83 -3.44 31.82
N PRO A 896 7.09 -3.88 31.80
CA PRO A 896 8.18 -3.08 32.36
C PRO A 896 8.38 -1.73 31.64
N ILE A 897 8.48 -0.65 32.43
CA ILE A 897 8.77 0.70 31.92
C ILE A 897 10.14 1.16 32.46
N PHE A 898 11.02 1.57 31.55
CA PHE A 898 12.33 2.10 31.87
C PHE A 898 12.41 3.58 31.52
N ILE A 899 12.54 4.43 32.53
CA ILE A 899 12.82 5.84 32.34
C ILE A 899 14.32 6.05 32.45
N TYR A 900 14.92 6.60 31.41
CA TYR A 900 16.35 6.88 31.38
C TYR A 900 16.59 8.33 31.00
N ILE A 901 17.22 9.09 31.89
CA ILE A 901 17.67 10.45 31.57
C ILE A 901 19.03 10.32 30.86
N PRO A 902 19.13 10.62 29.55
CA PRO A 902 20.34 10.41 28.77
C PRO A 902 21.44 11.40 29.18
N LYS A 903 22.64 11.24 28.63
CA LYS A 903 23.76 12.18 28.81
C LYS A 903 23.33 13.60 28.41
N HIS A 904 23.61 14.58 29.27
CA HIS A 904 23.13 15.97 29.13
C HIS A 904 21.60 16.13 29.07
N GLY A 905 20.85 15.08 29.41
CA GLY A 905 19.41 15.11 29.55
C GLY A 905 19.00 15.89 30.79
N GLU A 906 17.88 16.59 30.68
CA GLU A 906 17.31 17.37 31.76
C GLU A 906 15.88 16.92 32.03
N LEU A 907 15.54 16.71 33.31
CA LEU A 907 14.18 16.41 33.73
C LEU A 907 13.77 17.32 34.90
N ARG A 908 12.80 18.22 34.66
CA ARG A 908 12.49 19.29 35.62
C ARG A 908 11.01 19.36 36.01
N GLY A 909 10.77 19.78 37.26
CA GLY A 909 9.46 20.23 37.74
C GLY A 909 8.34 19.26 37.42
N GLY A 910 7.27 19.77 36.79
CA GLY A 910 6.11 18.97 36.40
C GLY A 910 6.45 17.80 35.46
N ALA A 911 7.52 17.91 34.65
CA ALA A 911 7.89 16.83 33.75
C ALA A 911 8.38 15.59 34.49
N TRP A 912 9.04 15.76 35.64
CA TRP A 912 9.41 14.66 36.52
C TRP A 912 8.16 13.98 37.11
N VAL A 913 7.22 14.79 37.60
CA VAL A 913 6.06 14.33 38.36
C VAL A 913 5.23 13.31 37.58
N VAL A 914 4.99 13.56 36.29
CA VAL A 914 4.09 12.71 35.48
C VAL A 914 4.72 11.41 34.97
N ILE A 915 6.03 11.20 35.19
CA ILE A 915 6.73 9.95 34.84
C ILE A 915 7.49 9.36 36.03
N ASP A 916 7.20 9.79 37.26
CA ASP A 916 7.89 9.26 38.44
C ASP A 916 7.54 7.78 38.65
N PRO A 917 8.51 6.91 39.01
CA PRO A 917 8.24 5.49 39.23
C PRO A 917 7.25 5.21 40.37
N ALA A 918 6.97 6.16 41.27
CA ALA A 918 5.94 6.02 42.29
C ALA A 918 4.51 5.92 41.74
N ILE A 919 4.29 6.28 40.46
CA ILE A 919 2.98 6.13 39.81
C ILE A 919 2.59 4.64 39.68
N ASN A 920 3.55 3.80 39.29
CA ASN A 920 3.37 2.35 39.17
C ASN A 920 4.67 1.64 39.59
N PRO A 921 4.91 1.48 40.91
CA PRO A 921 6.20 1.04 41.44
C PRO A 921 6.53 -0.42 41.11
N ASP A 922 5.52 -1.23 40.76
CA ASP A 922 5.69 -2.64 40.40
C ASP A 922 6.34 -2.78 39.02
N LYS A 923 6.03 -1.84 38.10
CA LYS A 923 6.41 -1.91 36.68
C LYS A 923 7.44 -0.88 36.25
N MET A 924 7.50 0.28 36.92
CA MET A 924 8.36 1.39 36.53
C MET A 924 9.73 1.36 37.21
N GLU A 925 10.76 1.65 36.43
CA GLU A 925 12.14 1.83 36.91
C GLU A 925 12.78 3.06 36.29
N MET A 926 13.45 3.84 37.13
CA MET A 926 14.09 5.09 36.71
C MET A 926 15.61 5.03 36.89
N TYR A 927 16.32 5.48 35.86
CA TYR A 927 17.77 5.55 35.75
C TYR A 927 18.19 6.92 35.22
N ALA A 928 19.40 7.35 35.56
CA ALA A 928 19.95 8.61 35.05
C ALA A 928 21.41 8.42 34.62
N ASP A 929 21.83 9.14 33.58
CA ASP A 929 23.24 9.22 33.21
C ASP A 929 24.04 10.00 34.26
N VAL A 930 25.35 9.74 34.33
CA VAL A 930 26.27 10.41 35.27
C VAL A 930 26.28 11.93 35.06
N ASP A 931 26.16 12.38 33.81
CA ASP A 931 26.13 13.79 33.42
C ASP A 931 24.71 14.35 33.24
N ALA A 932 23.68 13.59 33.59
CA ALA A 932 22.29 14.05 33.57
C ALA A 932 22.02 15.13 34.64
N ARG A 933 20.93 15.88 34.47
CA ARG A 933 20.43 16.84 35.45
C ARG A 933 18.94 16.65 35.75
N GLY A 934 18.57 16.84 37.00
CA GLY A 934 17.18 16.70 37.44
C GLY A 934 16.94 17.44 38.74
N GLY A 935 15.87 18.23 38.77
CA GLY A 935 15.61 19.20 39.83
C GLY A 935 14.22 19.81 39.71
N ILE A 936 13.81 20.58 40.72
CA ILE A 936 12.46 21.17 40.75
C ILE A 936 12.34 22.31 39.72
N LEU A 937 13.35 23.18 39.66
CA LEU A 937 13.44 24.28 38.71
C LEU A 937 14.84 24.26 38.06
N GLU A 938 15.01 25.00 36.97
CA GLU A 938 16.34 25.21 36.40
C GLU A 938 17.24 26.01 37.37
N PRO A 939 18.57 25.76 37.39
CA PRO A 939 19.48 26.44 38.31
C PRO A 939 19.37 27.97 38.32
N PRO A 940 19.25 28.68 37.18
CA PRO A 940 19.05 30.13 37.20
C PRO A 940 17.77 30.55 37.94
N GLY A 941 16.66 29.85 37.73
CA GLY A 941 15.40 30.15 38.41
C GLY A 941 15.43 29.84 39.91
N ILE A 942 16.21 28.84 40.36
CA ILE A 942 16.44 28.59 41.79
C ILE A 942 17.21 29.75 42.43
N VAL A 943 18.25 30.26 41.75
CA VAL A 943 19.08 31.36 42.25
C VAL A 943 18.23 32.62 42.47
N GLU A 944 17.33 32.95 41.55
CA GLU A 944 16.42 34.09 41.69
C GLU A 944 15.51 33.99 42.92
N VAL A 945 15.14 32.78 43.34
CA VAL A 945 14.22 32.58 44.47
C VAL A 945 14.96 32.41 45.79
N LYS A 946 16.04 31.63 45.81
CA LYS A 946 16.70 31.11 47.02
C LYS A 946 18.13 31.61 47.26
N TYR A 947 18.79 32.17 46.25
CA TYR A 947 20.15 32.71 46.37
C TYR A 947 20.23 34.11 45.75
N ARG A 948 19.42 35.01 46.31
CA ARG A 948 19.20 36.38 45.81
C ARG A 948 20.42 37.27 46.05
N ALA A 949 20.40 38.46 45.47
CA ALA A 949 21.50 39.43 45.58
C ALA A 949 22.05 39.63 47.02
N PRO A 950 21.23 39.74 48.10
CA PRO A 950 21.78 39.88 49.46
C PRO A 950 22.66 38.70 49.90
N GLN A 951 22.24 37.47 49.61
CA GLN A 951 22.98 36.25 49.98
C GLN A 951 24.24 36.09 49.12
N GLN A 952 24.18 36.55 47.86
CA GLN A 952 25.36 36.61 47.00
C GLN A 952 26.37 37.64 47.52
N LEU A 953 25.93 38.81 47.96
CA LEU A 953 26.78 39.83 48.57
C LEU A 953 27.43 39.31 49.86
N GLU A 954 26.68 38.66 50.75
CA GLU A 954 27.24 38.01 51.94
C GLU A 954 28.34 36.99 51.58
N ALA A 955 28.15 36.22 50.52
CA ALA A 955 29.17 35.31 50.02
C ALA A 955 30.39 36.03 49.42
N MET A 956 30.20 37.19 48.78
CA MET A 956 31.30 38.02 48.28
C MET A 956 32.18 38.52 49.42
N HIS A 957 31.58 39.13 50.45
CA HIS A 957 32.29 39.60 51.64
C HIS A 957 32.98 38.44 52.40
N ARG A 958 32.41 37.23 52.34
CA ARG A 958 33.03 36.04 52.94
C ARG A 958 34.18 35.45 52.14
N ILE A 959 34.26 35.63 50.82
CA ILE A 959 35.21 34.90 49.95
C ILE A 959 36.25 35.84 49.32
N ASP A 960 35.86 37.00 48.79
CA ASP A 960 36.78 37.92 48.09
C ASP A 960 37.73 38.61 49.09
N ALA A 961 39.03 38.43 48.89
CA ALA A 961 40.06 38.97 49.77
C ALA A 961 40.06 40.50 49.81
N LYS A 962 39.76 41.16 48.69
CA LYS A 962 39.78 42.62 48.58
C LYS A 962 38.57 43.26 49.27
N LEU A 963 37.39 42.65 49.17
CA LEU A 963 36.22 43.07 49.95
C LEU A 963 36.45 42.89 51.45
N LYS A 964 37.07 41.79 51.90
CA LYS A 964 37.45 41.63 53.31
C LYS A 964 38.40 42.71 53.82
N GLU A 965 39.40 43.07 53.02
CA GLU A 965 40.31 44.17 53.36
C GLU A 965 39.58 45.52 53.41
N LEU A 966 38.62 45.75 52.50
CA LEU A 966 37.82 46.97 52.48
C LEU A 966 36.82 47.02 53.65
N ASP A 967 36.23 45.90 54.05
CA ASP A 967 35.38 45.79 55.24
C ASP A 967 36.18 46.04 56.52
N ALA A 968 37.38 45.48 56.63
CA ALA A 968 38.29 45.76 57.75
C ALA A 968 38.73 47.23 57.79
N LYS A 969 38.94 47.86 56.62
CA LYS A 969 39.21 49.31 56.51
C LYS A 969 37.97 50.16 56.86
N LEU A 970 36.77 49.66 56.55
CA LEU A 970 35.51 50.33 56.88
C LEU A 970 35.28 50.38 58.40
N GLU A 971 35.64 49.32 59.13
CA GLU A 971 35.57 49.27 60.60
C GLU A 971 36.48 50.30 61.28
N GLY A 972 37.58 50.71 60.64
CA GLY A 972 38.56 51.67 61.16
C GLY A 972 38.44 53.13 60.67
N SER A 973 37.49 53.45 59.79
CA SER A 973 37.41 54.76 59.09
C SER A 973 36.30 55.69 59.62
N GLN A 974 36.54 57.01 59.70
CA GLN A 974 35.55 58.02 60.08
C GLN A 974 35.41 59.16 59.05
N GLY A 975 34.21 59.77 58.97
CA GLY A 975 33.94 60.95 58.12
C GLY A 975 34.00 60.66 56.61
N ALA A 976 34.69 61.52 55.85
CA ALA A 976 34.78 61.45 54.40
C ALA A 976 35.46 60.15 53.88
N GLN A 977 36.40 59.60 54.65
CA GLN A 977 37.11 58.36 54.31
C GLN A 977 36.20 57.13 54.33
N LYS A 978 35.17 57.12 55.21
CA LYS A 978 34.16 56.07 55.25
C LYS A 978 33.30 56.06 53.97
N ALA A 979 32.91 57.23 53.48
CA ALA A 979 32.11 57.35 52.25
C ALA A 979 32.89 56.92 51.00
N GLU A 980 34.21 57.13 50.98
CA GLU A 980 35.08 56.67 49.89
C GLU A 980 35.25 55.15 49.90
N VAL A 981 35.47 54.55 51.08
CA VAL A 981 35.55 53.08 51.23
C VAL A 981 34.22 52.40 50.89
N GLU A 982 33.07 52.96 51.30
CA GLU A 982 31.74 52.44 50.91
C GLU A 982 31.50 52.51 49.40
N LYS A 983 32.01 53.55 48.74
CA LYS A 983 31.93 53.71 47.28
C LYS A 983 32.81 52.66 46.58
N ASP A 984 34.01 52.40 47.09
CA ASP A 984 34.92 51.38 46.56
C ASP A 984 34.38 49.96 46.76
N ILE A 985 33.74 49.68 47.90
CA ILE A 985 33.03 48.43 48.16
C ILE A 985 31.91 48.24 47.13
N LYS A 986 31.01 49.22 46.97
CA LYS A 986 29.91 49.14 46.00
C LYS A 986 30.40 49.01 44.55
N ALA A 987 31.51 49.66 44.20
CA ALA A 987 32.12 49.51 42.89
C ALA A 987 32.63 48.08 42.65
N ARG A 988 33.26 47.49 43.67
CA ARG A 988 33.78 46.11 43.63
C ARG A 988 32.66 45.06 43.63
N GLU A 989 31.62 45.24 44.45
CA GLU A 989 30.41 44.40 44.45
C GLU A 989 29.76 44.38 43.06
N LYS A 990 29.54 45.55 42.45
CA LYS A 990 28.95 45.66 41.12
C LYS A 990 29.80 44.98 40.04
N GLN A 991 31.12 45.02 40.17
CA GLN A 991 32.03 44.32 39.27
C GLN A 991 31.93 42.79 39.41
N LEU A 992 31.81 42.28 40.64
CA LEU A 992 31.82 40.85 40.95
C LEU A 992 30.45 40.18 40.81
N LEU A 993 29.36 40.93 40.86
CA LEU A 993 27.99 40.41 40.84
C LEU A 993 27.68 39.44 39.68
N PRO A 994 28.06 39.71 38.42
CA PRO A 994 27.83 38.75 37.34
C PRO A 994 28.56 37.42 37.54
N LEU A 995 29.79 37.45 38.09
CA LEU A 995 30.58 36.26 38.36
C LEU A 995 29.96 35.44 39.51
N TYR A 996 29.57 36.09 40.60
CA TYR A 996 28.92 35.42 41.73
C TYR A 996 27.52 34.91 41.39
N THR A 997 26.83 35.53 40.43
CA THR A 997 25.61 34.96 39.85
C THR A 997 25.91 33.64 39.13
N SER A 998 26.99 33.56 38.35
CA SER A 998 27.42 32.31 37.72
C SER A 998 27.86 31.25 38.73
N VAL A 999 28.56 31.66 39.81
CA VAL A 999 28.92 30.77 40.94
C VAL A 999 27.67 30.24 41.63
N ALA A 1000 26.68 31.11 41.88
CA ALA A 1000 25.39 30.73 42.44
C ALA A 1000 24.65 29.71 41.56
N THR A 1001 24.63 29.94 40.25
CA THR A 1001 24.02 29.01 39.29
C THR A 1001 24.74 27.67 39.28
N THR A 1002 26.07 27.66 39.35
CA THR A 1002 26.87 26.43 39.44
C THR A 1002 26.62 25.70 40.76
N PHE A 1003 26.52 26.43 41.87
CA PHE A 1003 26.17 25.89 43.17
C PHE A 1003 24.77 25.26 43.16
N ALA A 1004 23.80 25.90 42.52
CA ALA A 1004 22.48 25.33 42.30
C ALA A 1004 22.53 24.07 41.41
N ASP A 1005 23.30 24.07 40.31
CA ASP A 1005 23.47 22.90 39.42
C ASP A 1005 24.06 21.67 40.13
N LEU A 1006 24.94 21.87 41.12
CA LEU A 1006 25.46 20.76 41.93
C LEU A 1006 24.36 19.99 42.68
N HIS A 1007 23.25 20.64 43.02
CA HIS A 1007 22.09 20.00 43.63
C HIS A 1007 21.24 19.20 42.61
N ASP A 1008 21.48 19.38 41.32
CA ASP A 1008 20.72 18.74 40.26
C ASP A 1008 21.46 17.53 39.66
N ARG A 1009 22.66 17.20 40.14
CA ARG A 1009 23.46 16.09 39.62
C ARG A 1009 22.90 14.71 40.00
N ALA A 1010 23.15 13.73 39.14
CA ALA A 1010 22.73 12.33 39.32
C ALA A 1010 23.16 11.71 40.66
N GLY A 1011 24.33 12.10 41.19
CA GLY A 1011 24.80 11.64 42.50
C GLY A 1011 23.82 11.96 43.65
N ARG A 1012 23.16 13.12 43.62
CA ARG A 1012 22.12 13.48 44.60
C ARG A 1012 20.86 12.65 44.39
N MET A 1013 20.47 12.42 43.14
CA MET A 1013 19.29 11.59 42.82
C MET A 1013 19.45 10.18 43.39
N LYS A 1014 20.62 9.56 43.18
CA LYS A 1014 20.96 8.25 43.73
C LYS A 1014 21.00 8.28 45.26
N ALA A 1015 21.62 9.29 45.86
CA ALA A 1015 21.67 9.44 47.33
C ALA A 1015 20.28 9.64 47.98
N LYS A 1016 19.30 10.12 47.22
CA LYS A 1016 17.91 10.28 47.67
C LYS A 1016 16.99 9.13 47.23
N ASN A 1017 17.54 8.09 46.61
CA ASN A 1017 16.81 6.91 46.13
C ASN A 1017 15.65 7.21 45.17
N VAL A 1018 15.73 8.32 44.41
CA VAL A 1018 14.72 8.64 43.38
C VAL A 1018 15.05 8.00 42.03
N VAL A 1019 16.29 7.56 41.84
CA VAL A 1019 16.73 6.72 40.72
C VAL A 1019 17.40 5.46 41.28
N ARG A 1020 17.28 4.32 40.57
CA ARG A 1020 17.89 3.05 41.00
C ARG A 1020 19.41 3.07 40.88
N ASP A 1021 19.92 3.55 39.75
CA ASP A 1021 21.36 3.62 39.51
C ASP A 1021 21.73 4.75 38.54
N SER A 1022 23.00 5.14 38.58
CA SER A 1022 23.64 6.04 37.63
C SER A 1022 24.35 5.22 36.56
N VAL A 1023 23.82 5.20 35.34
CA VAL A 1023 24.31 4.35 34.24
C VAL A 1023 25.06 5.20 33.23
N CYS A 1024 26.29 4.84 32.88
CA CYS A 1024 27.06 5.54 31.85
C CYS A 1024 26.44 5.30 30.46
N TRP A 1025 26.28 6.36 29.66
CA TRP A 1025 25.76 6.27 28.29
C TRP A 1025 26.43 5.20 27.42
N LYS A 1026 27.76 5.06 27.48
CA LYS A 1026 28.51 4.09 26.67
C LYS A 1026 28.11 2.65 26.94
N ASP A 1027 27.90 2.30 28.21
CA ASP A 1027 27.54 0.95 28.68
C ASP A 1027 26.02 0.74 28.79
N SER A 1028 25.22 1.76 28.49
CA SER A 1028 23.76 1.73 28.68
C SER A 1028 23.10 0.57 27.93
N ARG A 1029 23.53 0.27 26.70
CA ARG A 1029 23.01 -0.87 25.91
C ARG A 1029 23.17 -2.21 26.63
N ARG A 1030 24.37 -2.50 27.14
CA ARG A 1030 24.67 -3.74 27.89
C ARG A 1030 23.79 -3.86 29.12
N TYR A 1031 23.70 -2.77 29.87
CA TYR A 1031 22.93 -2.71 31.11
C TYR A 1031 21.44 -2.97 30.87
N PHE A 1032 20.84 -2.21 29.93
CA PHE A 1032 19.41 -2.33 29.64
C PHE A 1032 19.06 -3.65 28.97
N PHE A 1033 19.93 -4.23 28.13
CA PHE A 1033 19.69 -5.54 27.55
C PHE A 1033 19.42 -6.61 28.62
N TRP A 1034 20.32 -6.74 29.60
CA TRP A 1034 20.12 -7.72 30.68
C TRP A 1034 18.99 -7.33 31.62
N ARG A 1035 18.80 -6.03 31.88
CA ARG A 1035 17.75 -5.57 32.78
C ARG A 1035 16.35 -5.82 32.22
N VAL A 1036 16.13 -5.48 30.95
CA VAL A 1036 14.88 -5.72 30.23
C VAL A 1036 14.60 -7.20 30.16
N LYS A 1037 15.58 -8.01 29.74
CA LYS A 1037 15.43 -9.47 29.65
C LYS A 1037 15.03 -10.09 30.97
N ARG A 1038 15.72 -9.70 32.05
CA ARG A 1038 15.41 -10.17 33.41
C ARG A 1038 14.00 -9.78 33.84
N ARG A 1039 13.60 -8.52 33.63
CA ARG A 1039 12.29 -8.02 34.08
C ARG A 1039 11.13 -8.61 33.30
N VAL A 1040 11.24 -8.70 31.98
CA VAL A 1040 10.21 -9.33 31.14
C VAL A 1040 10.01 -10.80 31.56
N LEU A 1041 11.08 -11.55 31.77
CA LEU A 1041 10.99 -12.95 32.24
C LEU A 1041 10.45 -13.06 33.66
N GLN A 1042 10.89 -12.18 34.58
CA GLN A 1042 10.41 -12.17 35.95
C GLN A 1042 8.90 -11.89 36.01
N ASP A 1043 8.43 -10.88 35.29
CA ASP A 1043 7.02 -10.52 35.25
C ASP A 1043 6.17 -11.64 34.63
N HIS A 1044 6.69 -12.31 33.61
CA HIS A 1044 6.04 -13.47 33.00
C HIS A 1044 6.01 -14.71 33.89
N MET A 1045 6.98 -14.88 34.79
CA MET A 1045 6.96 -15.95 35.78
C MET A 1045 6.03 -15.67 36.98
N ILE A 1046 5.77 -14.39 37.26
CA ILE A 1046 4.85 -13.95 38.32
C ILE A 1046 3.40 -14.04 37.86
N LYS A 1047 3.13 -13.68 36.59
CA LYS A 1047 1.86 -13.92 35.91
C LYS A 1047 1.63 -15.42 35.73
#